data_AF-A0AB37UC55-F1
#
_entry.id   AF-A0AB37UC55-F1
#
_cell.length_a   1.000
_cell.length_b   1.000
_cell.length_c   1.000
_cell.angle_alpha   90.00
_cell.angle_beta   90.00
_cell.angle_gamma   90.00
#
_symmetry.space_group_name_H-M   'P 1'
#
loop_
_entity.id
_entity.type
_entity.pdbx_description
1 polymer ?
#
loop_
_entity_poly.entity_id
_entity_poly.type
_entity_poly.pdbx_seq_one_letter_code
_entity_poly.pdbx_strand_id
1 'polypeptide(L)'
;MTGVAEIFCCGNFGFLGQRNTDDDPRQLLPERVVNVFHEMGRETEIRGEQAGGGLVVATNRDNQTVFVGKKVVNKKRDNLTKSLETAFAAERRRAALAGIKPLESTVMGVWHYRFGTSGPPAVLETHWHEWMSARQASIWQFLDGEWVHQYKNVNYRITHNGDFDAWTLFDRSIGNTELGWWLERVLHTPNHARGDSPKIAGMMDLLVTQGMWDASVRLAYQLAIAPSIESAFGGQKPAVDAPNTAPSPQAIGNWAATFENIFVLYRKLLAAPDSPACSQYFCRLEHDILQATTNDSSMSQWSWQRRVTFVRTAIHAFFHNDLYFATKTFMSRAEGSFGLVTVSTLDEGRLVLSAQGQPMSIGFNWQDGYMVYASEPAAVDAVLLNLPESYRLDLDQKMGEIAMVTAKDIAIYSMSQKCEVPQSDLKDRWISMADHPYLPHVKYPENDTIDPIAADCREIPPILAEIRLLWQNSASLDRQSADYLVQLFCEKAHKFEQKRQKMVRAGLTGHMQQLPSVDLLVTGVENSLWLGERFAQDLKIVFPWLNVRVISSNEVLQQLQHDFSSLQLGKDSIVLAITQSGQTFPTVQAINTFDQLYRQDIIGELFILTGELSSFLGSRAIQPKHSNTVRHNIFVNGSGRRTSEPATIAVAAAQHTLTELLLYLAKQVKHHFPDSSPFGMTLTQESLAALDKMKDDFLDINVVQIMGTTPTGNTIETAIRRTLIAGGRTWALHILETPLAWGIHALYVAITVGWAIPFGHTIPLAKTILALIVWAAHIPQDALFLGIVNPVVSLIDIAIYIFGSWLWTLGLRYFQGRQLLARIGKRTLVIGDVPWVSKLLKSYVSKLFSLSYGIASLEVHGANPEDDLLHDFGHRVVRGTLLFLGVPDGRRGQKQKHQENAAIMTGKQADGVRNIDVGPEVVVMGTNPEIARKGFSSAIVLEGNDEYFYFRNAAFYFKDQNAEDQKELIEDLRESRFGAFERLLASYVFFWALAKKVASFPFLRYQHWKSQSRTKIMTTAAPVAGMSVETPKQLYQPGRDDKPEAVISD
;
A
#
# COMPACT_ATOMS: atom_id res chain seq x y z
N MET A 1 -22.91 -4.36 -15.04
CA MET A 1 -22.07 -3.47 -14.21
C MET A 1 -20.75 -4.17 -13.95
N THR A 2 -19.77 -3.96 -14.84
CA THR A 2 -18.40 -4.42 -14.65
C THR A 2 -17.70 -3.36 -13.80
N GLY A 3 -17.46 -3.65 -12.52
CA GLY A 3 -16.73 -2.74 -11.64
C GLY A 3 -15.30 -2.59 -12.15
N VAL A 4 -15.02 -1.50 -12.86
CA VAL A 4 -13.66 -1.08 -13.21
C VAL A 4 -13.21 -0.21 -12.04
N ALA A 5 -12.11 -0.58 -11.39
CA ALA A 5 -11.46 0.32 -10.45
C ALA A 5 -10.92 1.49 -11.28
N GLU A 6 -11.40 2.71 -11.01
CA GLU A 6 -11.12 3.90 -11.84
C GLU A 6 -9.69 4.43 -11.68
N ILE A 7 -8.93 3.95 -10.69
CA ILE A 7 -7.59 4.46 -10.37
C ILE A 7 -6.68 3.32 -9.87
N PHE A 8 -5.66 2.95 -10.64
CA PHE A 8 -4.55 2.09 -10.21
C PHE A 8 -3.29 2.90 -9.90
N CYS A 9 -2.84 2.89 -8.65
CA CYS A 9 -1.59 3.58 -8.30
C CYS A 9 -0.38 2.63 -8.36
N CYS A 10 0.53 2.72 -9.33
CA CYS A 10 1.90 2.18 -9.42
C CYS A 10 2.98 3.11 -8.81
N GLY A 11 4.27 2.77 -8.89
CA GLY A 11 5.35 3.50 -8.20
C GLY A 11 6.46 4.00 -9.13
N ASN A 12 6.40 5.26 -9.56
CA ASN A 12 7.55 5.95 -10.15
C ASN A 12 8.57 6.31 -9.08
N PHE A 13 9.86 6.22 -9.39
CA PHE A 13 10.91 6.84 -8.60
C PHE A 13 12.20 7.04 -9.40
N GLY A 14 13.04 8.00 -9.01
CA GLY A 14 14.23 8.33 -9.77
C GLY A 14 15.22 9.22 -9.06
N PHE A 15 16.36 9.42 -9.74
CA PHE A 15 17.49 10.23 -9.30
C PHE A 15 17.97 11.09 -10.48
N LEU A 16 18.27 12.36 -10.23
CA LEU A 16 18.98 13.24 -11.15
C LEU A 16 19.97 14.09 -10.36
N GLY A 17 21.25 14.01 -10.67
CA GLY A 17 22.27 14.76 -9.94
C GLY A 17 23.52 15.02 -10.74
N GLN A 18 24.39 15.84 -10.16
CA GLN A 18 25.74 16.02 -10.67
C GLN A 18 26.55 14.74 -10.49
N ARG A 19 27.54 14.57 -11.36
CA ARG A 19 28.50 13.48 -11.22
C ARG A 19 29.65 13.92 -10.32
N ASN A 20 29.97 13.10 -9.33
CA ASN A 20 30.97 13.43 -8.33
C ASN A 20 32.35 13.03 -8.85
N THR A 21 33.40 13.72 -8.40
CA THR A 21 34.80 13.38 -8.74
C THR A 21 35.21 11.98 -8.28
N ASP A 22 34.57 11.48 -7.22
CA ASP A 22 34.84 10.17 -6.62
C ASP A 22 34.03 9.03 -7.29
N ASP A 23 33.10 9.36 -8.20
CA ASP A 23 32.34 8.35 -8.93
C ASP A 23 33.26 7.59 -9.92
N ASP A 24 33.18 6.25 -9.98
CA ASP A 24 33.98 5.47 -10.95
C ASP A 24 33.60 5.90 -12.39
N PRO A 25 34.56 6.44 -13.18
CA PRO A 25 34.28 6.97 -14.50
C PRO A 25 33.82 5.88 -15.49
N ARG A 26 34.01 4.60 -15.16
CA ARG A 26 33.60 3.45 -16.00
C ARG A 26 32.17 2.99 -15.70
N GLN A 27 31.60 3.38 -14.56
CA GLN A 27 30.27 2.93 -14.16
C GLN A 27 29.19 3.86 -14.73
N LEU A 28 28.23 3.30 -15.45
CA LEU A 28 27.08 4.06 -15.99
C LEU A 28 26.21 4.64 -14.86
N LEU A 29 26.12 3.93 -13.73
CA LEU A 29 25.40 4.35 -12.55
C LEU A 29 26.35 4.19 -11.35
N PRO A 30 26.74 5.26 -10.65
CA PRO A 30 27.63 5.20 -9.49
C PRO A 30 27.03 4.44 -8.31
N GLU A 31 27.87 3.88 -7.45
CA GLU A 31 27.45 3.10 -6.27
C GLU A 31 26.51 3.88 -5.33
N ARG A 32 26.78 5.17 -5.09
CA ARG A 32 25.88 6.03 -4.29
C ARG A 32 24.45 6.09 -4.86
N VAL A 33 24.30 6.10 -6.18
CA VAL A 33 23.00 6.15 -6.85
C VAL A 33 22.32 4.78 -6.81
N VAL A 34 23.10 3.69 -6.86
CA VAL A 34 22.59 2.33 -6.64
C VAL A 34 22.06 2.16 -5.21
N ASN A 35 22.72 2.77 -4.22
CA ASN A 35 22.24 2.77 -2.82
C ASN A 35 20.92 3.53 -2.68
N VAL A 36 20.81 4.72 -3.29
CA VAL A 36 19.54 5.47 -3.38
C VAL A 36 18.45 4.62 -4.04
N PHE A 37 18.74 3.95 -5.16
CA PHE A 37 17.80 3.03 -5.79
C PHE A 37 17.35 1.92 -4.81
N HIS A 38 18.25 1.33 -4.03
CA HIS A 38 17.91 0.31 -3.07
C HIS A 38 17.03 0.82 -1.93
N GLU A 39 17.28 2.02 -1.41
CA GLU A 39 16.47 2.66 -0.37
C GLU A 39 15.08 3.01 -0.90
N MET A 40 14.99 3.78 -1.99
CA MET A 40 13.72 4.17 -2.59
C MET A 40 12.90 2.97 -3.10
N GLY A 41 13.59 1.99 -3.71
CA GLY A 41 12.97 0.77 -4.21
C GLY A 41 12.33 -0.05 -3.09
N ARG A 42 12.98 -0.18 -1.94
CA ARG A 42 12.40 -0.88 -0.77
C ARG A 42 11.11 -0.24 -0.28
N GLU A 43 11.07 1.09 -0.24
CA GLU A 43 9.85 1.82 0.12
C GLU A 43 8.75 1.66 -0.92
N THR A 44 9.12 1.70 -2.21
CA THR A 44 8.17 1.56 -3.32
C THR A 44 7.55 0.15 -3.39
N GLU A 45 8.30 -0.90 -3.05
CA GLU A 45 7.80 -2.29 -3.00
C GLU A 45 6.63 -2.50 -2.04
N ILE A 46 6.45 -1.63 -1.04
CA ILE A 46 5.40 -1.77 -0.02
C ILE A 46 4.00 -1.64 -0.64
N ARG A 47 3.89 -0.98 -1.80
CA ARG A 47 2.65 -0.82 -2.56
C ARG A 47 2.43 -1.90 -3.63
N GLY A 48 3.47 -2.62 -4.03
CA GLY A 48 3.41 -3.58 -5.14
C GLY A 48 4.78 -3.94 -5.73
N GLU A 49 4.94 -5.19 -6.18
CA GLU A 49 6.21 -5.66 -6.76
C GLU A 49 6.07 -6.67 -7.92
N GLN A 50 5.04 -6.54 -8.77
CA GLN A 50 4.80 -7.55 -9.82
C GLN A 50 5.84 -7.53 -10.95
N ALA A 51 6.21 -6.34 -11.41
CA ALA A 51 7.21 -6.14 -12.45
C ALA A 51 7.84 -4.76 -12.27
N GLY A 52 9.01 -4.55 -12.83
CA GLY A 52 9.68 -3.26 -12.75
C GLY A 52 10.71 -3.08 -13.84
N GLY A 53 11.08 -1.82 -14.07
CA GLY A 53 12.14 -1.47 -14.99
C GLY A 53 12.95 -0.30 -14.48
N GLY A 54 14.18 -0.25 -14.97
CA GLY A 54 15.12 0.84 -14.71
C GLY A 54 15.83 1.23 -15.99
N LEU A 55 16.16 2.51 -16.12
CA LEU A 55 17.06 3.02 -17.14
C LEU A 55 18.06 4.04 -16.57
N VAL A 56 19.14 4.23 -17.30
CA VAL A 56 20.15 5.27 -17.08
C VAL A 56 20.44 5.95 -18.41
N VAL A 57 20.70 7.27 -18.35
CA VAL A 57 21.12 8.06 -19.51
C VAL A 57 22.64 7.98 -19.65
N ALA A 58 23.12 7.76 -20.86
CA ALA A 58 24.52 7.50 -21.18
C ALA A 58 24.87 8.02 -22.58
N THR A 59 26.15 7.96 -22.96
CA THR A 59 26.64 8.32 -24.30
C THR A 59 27.20 7.11 -25.03
N ASN A 60 26.95 7.01 -26.33
CA ASN A 60 27.57 5.98 -27.15
C ASN A 60 28.97 6.40 -27.64
N ARG A 61 29.60 5.59 -28.49
CA ARG A 61 30.94 5.86 -29.04
C ARG A 61 31.00 7.11 -29.92
N ASP A 62 29.87 7.53 -30.47
CA ASP A 62 29.72 8.71 -31.33
C ASP A 62 29.32 9.96 -30.51
N ASN A 63 29.46 9.91 -29.18
CA ASN A 63 29.02 10.94 -28.23
C ASN A 63 27.53 11.29 -28.37
N GLN A 64 26.70 10.35 -28.83
CA GLN A 64 25.26 10.50 -28.90
C GLN A 64 24.62 9.99 -27.60
N THR A 65 23.66 10.75 -27.09
CA THR A 65 22.93 10.38 -25.88
C THR A 65 21.97 9.23 -26.15
N VAL A 66 22.05 8.21 -25.30
CA VAL A 66 21.31 6.95 -25.39
C VAL A 66 20.80 6.54 -24.01
N PHE A 67 19.80 5.67 -23.99
CA PHE A 67 19.34 5.05 -22.75
C PHE A 67 19.78 3.59 -22.66
N VAL A 68 20.33 3.21 -21.50
CA VAL A 68 20.60 1.82 -21.14
C VAL A 68 19.61 1.40 -20.07
N GLY A 69 18.82 0.35 -20.30
CA GLY A 69 17.79 -0.04 -19.35
C GLY A 69 17.43 -1.52 -19.37
N LYS A 70 16.81 -1.97 -18.28
CA LYS A 70 16.35 -3.36 -18.13
C LYS A 70 14.97 -3.39 -17.49
N LYS A 71 14.15 -4.36 -17.95
CA LYS A 71 12.83 -4.68 -17.42
C LYS A 71 12.82 -6.10 -16.89
N VAL A 72 12.12 -6.35 -15.78
CA VAL A 72 11.95 -7.69 -15.19
C VAL A 72 10.52 -7.91 -14.75
N VAL A 73 10.04 -9.14 -14.89
CA VAL A 73 8.82 -9.62 -14.23
C VAL A 73 9.25 -10.36 -12.98
N ASN A 74 8.72 -9.97 -11.82
CA ASN A 74 9.10 -10.57 -10.56
C ASN A 74 8.54 -11.99 -10.47
N LYS A 75 9.33 -12.91 -9.92
CA LYS A 75 8.80 -14.23 -9.56
C LYS A 75 8.07 -14.13 -8.24
N LYS A 76 7.10 -15.01 -8.02
CA LYS A 76 6.21 -15.02 -6.84
C LYS A 76 6.92 -14.86 -5.49
N ARG A 77 8.18 -15.33 -5.34
CA ARG A 77 8.92 -15.36 -4.07
C ARG A 77 10.26 -14.61 -4.13
N ASP A 78 10.53 -13.93 -5.24
CA ASP A 78 11.75 -13.13 -5.41
C ASP A 78 11.49 -11.70 -4.94
N ASN A 79 12.57 -10.98 -4.65
CA ASN A 79 12.51 -9.57 -4.31
C ASN A 79 12.72 -8.73 -5.57
N LEU A 80 11.76 -7.86 -5.91
CA LEU A 80 11.82 -7.11 -7.17
C LEU A 80 13.03 -6.16 -7.22
N THR A 81 13.30 -5.38 -6.16
CA THR A 81 14.44 -4.44 -6.13
C THR A 81 15.76 -5.15 -6.38
N LYS A 82 16.03 -6.25 -5.66
CA LYS A 82 17.24 -7.06 -5.86
C LYS A 82 17.30 -7.71 -7.23
N SER A 83 16.17 -8.23 -7.72
CA SER A 83 16.11 -8.93 -9.02
C SER A 83 16.30 -7.97 -10.18
N LEU A 84 15.70 -6.78 -10.10
CA LEU A 84 15.86 -5.72 -11.08
C LEU A 84 17.31 -5.26 -11.13
N GLU A 85 17.92 -4.94 -9.98
CA GLU A 85 19.30 -4.46 -9.96
C GLU A 85 20.30 -5.53 -10.40
N THR A 86 20.08 -6.80 -10.03
CA THR A 86 20.93 -7.90 -10.53
C THR A 86 20.90 -7.96 -12.07
N ALA A 87 19.72 -7.86 -12.67
CA ALA A 87 19.56 -7.88 -14.12
C ALA A 87 20.07 -6.59 -14.78
N PHE A 88 19.83 -5.44 -14.15
CA PHE A 88 20.19 -4.12 -14.67
C PHE A 88 21.69 -3.87 -14.59
N ALA A 89 22.36 -4.24 -13.50
CA ALA A 89 23.82 -4.21 -13.38
C ALA A 89 24.50 -5.03 -14.48
N ALA A 90 23.98 -6.21 -14.80
CA ALA A 90 24.49 -7.03 -15.90
C ALA A 90 24.29 -6.37 -17.29
N GLU A 91 23.19 -5.64 -17.49
CA GLU A 91 22.96 -4.84 -18.70
C GLU A 91 23.93 -3.66 -18.79
N ARG A 92 24.10 -2.90 -17.69
CA ARG A 92 25.04 -1.77 -17.64
C ARG A 92 26.48 -2.21 -17.90
N ARG A 93 26.92 -3.35 -17.35
CA ARG A 93 28.24 -3.92 -17.64
C ARG A 93 28.42 -4.30 -19.12
N ARG A 94 27.41 -4.92 -19.74
CA ARG A 94 27.46 -5.27 -21.17
C ARG A 94 27.50 -4.03 -22.05
N ALA A 95 26.71 -3.00 -21.71
CA ALA A 95 26.73 -1.72 -22.42
C ALA A 95 28.10 -1.02 -22.31
N ALA A 96 28.69 -0.99 -21.11
CA ALA A 96 30.03 -0.44 -20.90
C ALA A 96 31.09 -1.17 -21.73
N LEU A 97 31.05 -2.52 -21.76
CA LEU A 97 31.92 -3.33 -22.63
C LEU A 97 31.69 -3.08 -24.12
N ALA A 98 30.47 -2.72 -24.52
CA ALA A 98 30.15 -2.29 -25.88
C ALA A 98 30.63 -0.86 -26.19
N GLY A 99 31.21 -0.15 -25.23
CA GLY A 99 31.75 1.21 -25.39
C GLY A 99 30.74 2.32 -25.14
N ILE A 100 29.63 2.02 -24.47
CA ILE A 100 28.75 3.04 -23.89
C ILE A 100 29.47 3.65 -22.68
N LYS A 101 29.53 4.96 -22.63
CA LYS A 101 30.14 5.73 -21.55
C LYS A 101 29.06 6.44 -20.75
N PRO A 102 29.30 6.70 -19.47
CA PRO A 102 28.43 7.57 -18.68
C PRO A 102 28.52 9.03 -19.16
N LEU A 103 27.50 9.83 -18.84
CA LEU A 103 27.53 11.29 -19.05
C LEU A 103 28.64 11.94 -18.20
N GLU A 104 29.20 13.04 -18.69
CA GLU A 104 30.35 13.69 -18.04
C GLU A 104 29.93 14.49 -16.80
N SER A 105 28.83 15.26 -16.88
CA SER A 105 28.43 16.22 -15.86
C SER A 105 27.24 15.77 -15.00
N THR A 106 26.38 14.89 -15.52
CA THR A 106 25.15 14.46 -14.86
C THR A 106 25.05 12.94 -14.73
N VAL A 107 24.22 12.48 -13.81
CA VAL A 107 23.74 11.11 -13.75
C VAL A 107 22.24 11.12 -13.54
N MET A 108 21.52 10.35 -14.36
CA MET A 108 20.06 10.25 -14.30
C MET A 108 19.64 8.79 -14.31
N GLY A 109 18.92 8.38 -13.25
CA GLY A 109 18.32 7.06 -13.10
C GLY A 109 16.80 7.18 -13.00
N VAL A 110 16.08 6.37 -13.76
CA VAL A 110 14.62 6.40 -13.82
C VAL A 110 14.11 4.98 -13.63
N TRP A 111 13.29 4.77 -12.61
CA TRP A 111 12.74 3.47 -12.26
C TRP A 111 11.23 3.53 -12.09
N HIS A 112 10.62 2.36 -12.25
CA HIS A 112 9.20 2.21 -12.03
C HIS A 112 8.86 0.79 -11.61
N TYR A 113 8.03 0.65 -10.58
CA TYR A 113 7.42 -0.62 -10.18
C TYR A 113 5.94 -0.64 -10.55
N ARG A 114 5.58 -1.67 -11.32
CA ARG A 114 4.21 -1.97 -11.71
C ARG A 114 3.57 -2.88 -10.66
N PHE A 115 2.38 -2.51 -10.22
CA PHE A 115 1.62 -3.25 -9.20
C PHE A 115 0.58 -4.16 -9.86
N GLY A 116 -0.16 -4.91 -9.04
CA GLY A 116 -1.24 -5.77 -9.51
C GLY A 116 -2.38 -4.98 -10.14
N THR A 117 -2.34 -4.86 -11.46
CA THR A 117 -3.46 -4.34 -12.28
C THR A 117 -4.27 -5.48 -12.89
N SER A 118 -5.33 -5.16 -13.62
CA SER A 118 -6.28 -6.13 -14.20
C SER A 118 -5.67 -7.12 -15.22
N GLY A 119 -4.41 -6.94 -15.64
CA GLY A 119 -3.73 -7.79 -16.64
C GLY A 119 -2.48 -8.51 -16.12
N PRO A 120 -2.11 -9.67 -16.71
CA PRO A 120 -0.91 -10.40 -16.31
C PRO A 120 0.37 -9.58 -16.56
N PRO A 121 1.40 -9.70 -15.70
CA PRO A 121 2.65 -9.00 -15.90
C PRO A 121 3.41 -9.59 -17.09
N ALA A 122 3.87 -8.72 -17.99
CA ALA A 122 4.72 -9.08 -19.13
C ALA A 122 5.80 -8.02 -19.30
N VAL A 123 6.99 -8.44 -19.75
CA VAL A 123 8.13 -7.53 -19.97
C VAL A 123 7.77 -6.40 -20.95
N LEU A 124 7.00 -6.72 -22.00
CA LEU A 124 6.53 -5.74 -22.98
C LEU A 124 5.62 -4.68 -22.35
N GLU A 125 4.78 -5.09 -21.39
CA GLU A 125 3.81 -4.26 -20.67
C GLU A 125 4.40 -3.69 -19.36
N THR A 126 5.73 -3.72 -19.21
CA THR A 126 6.44 -3.18 -18.04
C THR A 126 7.13 -1.87 -18.43
N HIS A 127 7.07 -0.88 -17.55
CA HIS A 127 7.75 0.40 -17.73
C HIS A 127 9.27 0.26 -17.77
N TRP A 128 9.97 1.24 -18.32
CA TRP A 128 9.52 2.43 -19.07
C TRP A 128 8.87 2.05 -20.42
N HIS A 129 8.12 2.94 -21.06
CA HIS A 129 7.58 2.73 -22.41
C HIS A 129 8.21 3.68 -23.42
N GLU A 130 8.37 3.20 -24.65
CA GLU A 130 8.69 3.97 -25.85
C GLU A 130 7.71 3.55 -26.96
N TRP A 131 7.49 4.44 -27.94
CA TRP A 131 6.75 4.09 -29.15
C TRP A 131 7.70 3.94 -30.34
N MET A 132 8.40 5.02 -30.68
CA MET A 132 9.45 4.97 -31.70
C MET A 132 10.78 4.58 -31.06
N SER A 133 11.47 3.60 -31.66
CA SER A 133 12.83 3.26 -31.25
C SER A 133 13.77 4.44 -31.45
N ALA A 134 14.90 4.41 -30.75
CA ALA A 134 15.99 5.36 -30.95
C ALA A 134 16.34 5.51 -32.44
N ARG A 135 16.38 6.76 -32.91
CA ARG A 135 16.56 7.11 -34.32
C ARG A 135 17.47 8.33 -34.45
N GLN A 136 18.24 8.40 -35.52
CA GLN A 136 18.95 9.61 -35.88
C GLN A 136 17.99 10.59 -36.54
N ALA A 137 17.94 11.83 -36.06
CA ALA A 137 17.14 12.89 -36.64
C ALA A 137 17.96 14.18 -36.84
N SER A 138 17.54 14.96 -37.83
CA SER A 138 18.04 16.31 -38.11
C SER A 138 17.47 17.27 -37.08
N ILE A 139 18.32 17.94 -36.30
CA ILE A 139 17.90 18.84 -35.23
C ILE A 139 18.61 20.18 -35.37
N TRP A 140 17.81 21.23 -35.30
CA TRP A 140 18.27 22.60 -35.15
C TRP A 140 18.22 23.03 -33.69
N GLN A 141 19.33 23.54 -33.18
CA GLN A 141 19.41 24.07 -31.82
C GLN A 141 20.04 25.46 -31.86
N PHE A 142 19.59 26.34 -30.97
CA PHE A 142 20.20 27.65 -30.79
C PHE A 142 21.31 27.55 -29.74
N LEU A 143 22.56 27.55 -30.19
CA LEU A 143 23.76 27.38 -29.35
C LEU A 143 24.71 28.56 -29.59
N ASP A 144 25.26 29.13 -28.53
CA ASP A 144 26.23 30.24 -28.58
C ASP A 144 25.80 31.44 -29.45
N GLY A 145 24.50 31.72 -29.52
CA GLY A 145 23.94 32.84 -30.28
C GLY A 145 23.66 32.54 -31.75
N GLU A 146 23.86 31.30 -32.22
CA GLU A 146 23.58 30.87 -33.59
C GLU A 146 22.73 29.60 -33.66
N TRP A 147 22.00 29.44 -34.77
CA TRP A 147 21.29 28.19 -35.08
C TRP A 147 22.23 27.18 -35.72
N VAL A 148 22.46 26.08 -35.02
CA VAL A 148 23.34 24.98 -35.43
C VAL A 148 22.51 23.76 -35.81
N HIS A 149 22.88 23.15 -36.93
CA HIS A 149 22.30 21.91 -37.44
C HIS A 149 23.16 20.71 -37.00
N GLN A 150 22.52 19.70 -36.41
CA GLN A 150 23.20 18.49 -35.95
C GLN A 150 22.32 17.26 -36.16
N TYR A 151 22.96 16.11 -36.42
CA TYR A 151 22.30 14.82 -36.28
C TYR A 151 22.39 14.36 -34.83
N LYS A 152 21.24 14.14 -34.21
CA LYS A 152 21.16 13.60 -32.85
C LYS A 152 20.34 12.33 -32.78
N ASN A 153 20.69 11.48 -31.83
CA ASN A 153 19.86 10.36 -31.44
C ASN A 153 18.62 10.88 -30.68
N VAL A 154 17.43 10.63 -31.23
CA VAL A 154 16.13 10.98 -30.64
C VAL A 154 15.46 9.72 -30.11
N ASN A 155 15.16 9.72 -28.83
CA ASN A 155 14.30 8.74 -28.18
C ASN A 155 13.64 9.37 -26.96
N TYR A 156 12.37 9.04 -26.75
CA TYR A 156 11.59 9.48 -25.60
C TYR A 156 11.14 8.28 -24.82
N ARG A 157 11.20 8.38 -23.50
CA ARG A 157 10.76 7.32 -22.60
C ARG A 157 9.88 7.89 -21.52
N ILE A 158 8.84 7.12 -21.18
CA ILE A 158 7.90 7.48 -20.14
C ILE A 158 7.77 6.40 -19.08
N THR A 159 7.59 6.83 -17.84
CA THR A 159 7.02 5.99 -16.77
C THR A 159 5.73 6.64 -16.31
N HIS A 160 4.71 5.82 -16.04
CA HIS A 160 3.36 6.31 -15.80
C HIS A 160 2.72 5.50 -14.68
N ASN A 161 2.13 6.24 -13.75
CA ASN A 161 1.28 5.76 -12.69
C ASN A 161 -0.13 6.30 -12.95
N GLY A 162 -1.17 5.49 -12.79
CA GLY A 162 -2.55 5.84 -13.04
C GLY A 162 -3.12 5.16 -14.27
N ASP A 163 -4.22 5.72 -14.75
CA ASP A 163 -4.98 5.21 -15.89
C ASP A 163 -5.16 6.36 -16.88
N PHE A 164 -4.78 6.12 -18.13
CA PHE A 164 -5.05 7.02 -19.24
C PHE A 164 -6.24 6.45 -20.00
N ASP A 165 -7.34 7.18 -20.11
CA ASP A 165 -8.59 6.67 -20.71
C ASP A 165 -8.73 7.09 -22.17
N ALA A 166 -8.51 8.37 -22.42
CA ALA A 166 -8.72 8.99 -23.72
C ALA A 166 -7.95 10.31 -23.87
N TRP A 167 -7.84 10.78 -25.10
CA TRP A 167 -7.24 12.08 -25.40
C TRP A 167 -8.14 12.90 -26.33
N THR A 168 -8.34 14.18 -25.99
CA THR A 168 -9.15 15.10 -26.77
C THR A 168 -8.42 15.50 -28.05
N LEU A 169 -8.93 15.03 -29.19
CA LEU A 169 -8.43 15.31 -30.53
C LEU A 169 -9.60 15.56 -31.48
N PHE A 170 -9.50 16.59 -32.33
CA PHE A 170 -10.60 17.02 -33.22
C PHE A 170 -11.92 17.29 -32.47
N ASP A 171 -11.84 17.94 -31.31
CA ASP A 171 -12.96 18.26 -30.41
C ASP A 171 -13.76 17.03 -29.94
N ARG A 172 -13.12 15.86 -29.93
CA ARG A 172 -13.69 14.59 -29.47
C ARG A 172 -12.72 13.87 -28.54
N SER A 173 -13.26 13.19 -27.53
CA SER A 173 -12.50 12.28 -26.69
C SER A 173 -12.25 10.97 -27.46
N ILE A 174 -10.98 10.69 -27.77
CA ILE A 174 -10.55 9.49 -28.52
C ILE A 174 -9.97 8.49 -27.54
N GLY A 175 -10.63 7.33 -27.41
CA GLY A 175 -10.21 6.28 -26.49
C GLY A 175 -8.89 5.60 -26.90
N ASN A 176 -8.21 5.00 -25.92
CA ASN A 176 -6.89 4.36 -26.09
C ASN A 176 -6.69 3.47 -27.31
N THR A 177 -7.68 2.65 -27.66
CA THR A 177 -7.57 1.70 -28.76
C THR A 177 -7.52 2.43 -30.10
N GLU A 178 -8.45 3.35 -30.33
CA GLU A 178 -8.52 4.15 -31.56
C GLU A 178 -7.31 5.07 -31.67
N LEU A 179 -6.90 5.68 -30.54
CA LEU A 179 -5.70 6.50 -30.47
C LEU A 179 -4.45 5.69 -30.86
N GLY A 180 -4.33 4.46 -30.38
CA GLY A 180 -3.25 3.56 -30.75
C GLY A 180 -3.17 3.30 -32.25
N TRP A 181 -4.28 2.91 -32.89
CA TRP A 181 -4.31 2.69 -34.34
C TRP A 181 -4.01 3.95 -35.14
N TRP A 182 -4.47 5.12 -34.66
CA TRP A 182 -4.19 6.39 -35.31
C TRP A 182 -2.70 6.75 -35.20
N LEU A 183 -2.08 6.58 -34.03
CA LEU A 183 -0.66 6.80 -33.81
C LEU A 183 0.22 5.90 -34.69
N GLU A 184 -0.15 4.63 -34.90
CA GLU A 184 0.60 3.74 -35.79
C GLU A 184 0.71 4.29 -37.22
N ARG A 185 -0.35 4.95 -37.69
CA ARG A 185 -0.41 5.53 -39.04
C ARG A 185 0.31 6.85 -39.13
N VAL A 186 0.09 7.74 -38.16
CA VAL A 186 0.70 9.09 -38.13
C VAL A 186 2.19 9.02 -37.85
N LEU A 187 2.64 8.10 -36.99
CA LEU A 187 4.05 7.91 -36.67
C LEU A 187 4.75 6.91 -37.61
N HIS A 188 4.00 6.21 -38.46
CA HIS A 188 4.49 5.14 -39.33
C HIS A 188 5.27 4.05 -38.57
N THR A 189 4.86 3.77 -37.33
CA THR A 189 5.54 2.84 -36.43
C THR A 189 4.50 1.96 -35.75
N PRO A 190 4.49 0.63 -35.99
CA PRO A 190 3.56 -0.28 -35.33
C PRO A 190 3.86 -0.40 -33.84
N ASN A 191 2.84 -0.67 -33.01
CA ASN A 191 3.01 -0.90 -31.58
C ASN A 191 2.29 -2.16 -31.10
N HIS A 192 3.06 -3.12 -30.60
CA HIS A 192 2.53 -4.39 -30.11
C HIS A 192 2.03 -4.36 -28.65
N ALA A 193 2.32 -3.29 -27.90
CA ALA A 193 1.93 -3.16 -26.50
C ALA A 193 0.46 -2.72 -26.38
N ARG A 194 -0.29 -3.42 -25.52
CA ARG A 194 -1.73 -3.23 -25.37
C ARG A 194 -2.08 -2.17 -24.35
N GLY A 195 -1.24 -1.97 -23.32
CA GLY A 195 -1.46 -0.97 -22.29
C GLY A 195 -1.72 0.44 -22.83
N ASP A 196 -2.21 1.30 -21.95
CA ASP A 196 -2.47 2.73 -22.16
C ASP A 196 -1.17 3.55 -22.23
N SER A 197 -0.21 3.23 -21.37
CA SER A 197 1.09 3.91 -21.21
C SER A 197 1.93 3.95 -22.50
N PRO A 198 1.98 2.88 -23.33
CA PRO A 198 2.54 2.97 -24.67
C PRO A 198 1.95 4.10 -25.52
N LYS A 199 0.63 4.36 -25.46
CA LYS A 199 0.00 5.42 -26.26
C LYS A 199 0.43 6.81 -25.79
N ILE A 200 0.66 6.99 -24.49
CA ILE A 200 1.30 8.20 -23.94
C ILE A 200 2.69 8.38 -24.57
N ALA A 201 3.51 7.33 -24.65
CA ALA A 201 4.81 7.40 -25.30
C ALA A 201 4.69 7.79 -26.80
N GLY A 202 3.70 7.26 -27.51
CA GLY A 202 3.42 7.66 -28.90
C GLY A 202 2.98 9.11 -29.02
N MET A 203 2.16 9.60 -28.09
CA MET A 203 1.82 11.02 -28.02
C MET A 203 3.06 11.88 -27.77
N MET A 204 4.01 11.45 -26.94
CA MET A 204 5.29 12.16 -26.77
C MET A 204 6.11 12.19 -28.06
N ASP A 205 6.20 11.07 -28.80
CA ASP A 205 6.87 11.03 -30.11
C ASP A 205 6.21 11.94 -31.16
N LEU A 206 4.89 12.18 -31.06
CA LEU A 206 4.17 13.11 -31.93
C LEU A 206 4.32 14.58 -31.48
N LEU A 207 4.31 14.82 -30.16
CA LEU A 207 4.25 16.15 -29.59
C LEU A 207 5.62 16.77 -29.34
N VAL A 208 6.70 16.00 -29.14
CA VAL A 208 8.03 16.61 -28.98
C VAL A 208 8.65 16.86 -30.35
N THR A 209 8.60 18.11 -30.81
CA THR A 209 8.97 18.48 -32.19
C THR A 209 9.98 19.62 -32.30
N GLN A 210 10.40 20.22 -31.18
CA GLN A 210 11.32 21.36 -31.19
C GLN A 210 12.61 21.04 -31.98
N GLY A 211 12.95 21.94 -32.91
CA GLY A 211 14.14 21.84 -33.76
C GLY A 211 14.05 20.81 -34.90
N MET A 212 12.94 20.07 -35.04
CA MET A 212 12.79 18.99 -36.03
C MET A 212 11.66 19.31 -37.03
N TRP A 213 12.02 19.80 -38.22
CA TRP A 213 11.01 20.21 -39.21
C TRP A 213 10.06 19.10 -39.64
N ASP A 214 10.54 17.87 -39.80
CA ASP A 214 9.72 16.71 -40.18
C ASP A 214 8.66 16.38 -39.11
N ALA A 215 9.05 16.43 -37.84
CA ALA A 215 8.14 16.26 -36.71
C ALA A 215 7.15 17.43 -36.61
N SER A 216 7.62 18.67 -36.78
CA SER A 216 6.78 19.87 -36.70
C SER A 216 5.72 19.93 -37.80
N VAL A 217 6.07 19.64 -39.07
CA VAL A 217 5.10 19.62 -40.17
C VAL A 217 4.14 18.43 -40.04
N ARG A 218 4.60 17.28 -39.52
CA ARG A 218 3.72 16.14 -39.21
C ARG A 218 2.66 16.53 -38.20
N LEU A 219 3.05 17.13 -37.08
CA LEU A 219 2.12 17.59 -36.05
C LEU A 219 1.17 18.67 -36.61
N ALA A 220 1.72 19.65 -37.35
CA ALA A 220 0.92 20.71 -37.94
C ALA A 220 -0.14 20.20 -38.92
N TYR A 221 0.14 19.15 -39.69
CA TYR A 221 -0.86 18.51 -40.54
C TYR A 221 -2.03 17.99 -39.71
N GLN A 222 -1.75 17.30 -38.60
CA GLN A 222 -2.79 16.75 -37.74
C GLN A 222 -3.63 17.84 -37.07
N LEU A 223 -3.04 19.00 -36.76
CA LEU A 223 -3.76 20.09 -36.08
C LEU A 223 -4.47 21.07 -37.03
N ALA A 224 -3.99 21.23 -38.27
CA ALA A 224 -4.47 22.27 -39.19
C ALA A 224 -5.16 21.75 -40.45
N ILE A 225 -4.82 20.54 -40.91
CA ILE A 225 -5.27 20.00 -42.22
C ILE A 225 -6.22 18.84 -42.05
N ALA A 226 -5.87 17.87 -41.20
CA ALA A 226 -6.69 16.68 -40.95
C ALA A 226 -8.05 17.08 -40.35
N PRO A 227 -9.19 16.65 -40.93
CA PRO A 227 -10.51 16.99 -40.40
C PRO A 227 -10.95 16.08 -39.25
N SER A 228 -10.40 14.87 -39.15
CA SER A 228 -10.73 13.86 -38.13
C SER A 228 -9.70 12.73 -38.11
N ILE A 229 -9.78 11.81 -37.13
CA ILE A 229 -8.90 10.62 -37.09
C ILE A 229 -9.15 9.69 -38.30
N GLU A 230 -10.39 9.56 -38.75
CA GLU A 230 -10.81 8.71 -39.89
C GLU A 230 -10.14 9.14 -41.20
N SER A 231 -9.66 10.37 -41.29
CA SER A 231 -8.90 10.84 -42.45
C SER A 231 -7.59 10.09 -42.67
N ALA A 232 -7.02 9.47 -41.63
CA ALA A 232 -5.89 8.55 -41.75
C ALA A 232 -6.32 7.13 -42.18
N PHE A 233 -7.63 6.87 -42.25
CA PHE A 233 -8.29 5.59 -42.50
C PHE A 233 -9.16 5.60 -43.76
N GLY A 234 -8.88 6.47 -44.73
CA GLY A 234 -9.67 6.63 -45.95
C GLY A 234 -11.10 7.12 -45.70
N GLY A 235 -11.34 7.82 -44.59
CA GLY A 235 -12.66 8.24 -44.13
C GLY A 235 -13.46 7.13 -43.41
N GLN A 236 -12.87 5.96 -43.20
CA GLN A 236 -13.48 4.85 -42.47
C GLN A 236 -13.17 4.92 -40.98
N LYS A 237 -13.93 4.18 -40.16
CA LYS A 237 -13.66 4.06 -38.73
C LYS A 237 -12.26 3.48 -38.48
N PRO A 238 -11.58 3.90 -37.40
CA PRO A 238 -10.28 3.34 -37.03
C PRO A 238 -10.33 1.81 -36.91
N ALA A 239 -9.51 1.13 -37.69
CA ALA A 239 -9.35 -0.33 -37.66
C ALA A 239 -7.99 -0.71 -38.25
N VAL A 240 -7.51 -1.91 -37.93
CA VAL A 240 -6.20 -2.42 -38.38
C VAL A 240 -6.17 -2.64 -39.90
N ASP A 241 -7.29 -3.06 -40.48
CA ASP A 241 -7.45 -3.44 -41.89
C ASP A 241 -7.88 -2.28 -42.81
N ALA A 242 -8.24 -1.12 -42.26
CA ALA A 242 -8.67 0.04 -43.04
C ALA A 242 -7.50 0.67 -43.85
N PRO A 243 -7.75 1.35 -44.99
CA PRO A 243 -6.70 1.93 -45.83
C PRO A 243 -5.86 2.98 -45.12
N ASN A 244 -4.53 2.97 -45.23
CA ASN A 244 -3.68 4.02 -44.65
C ASN A 244 -3.57 5.23 -45.58
N THR A 245 -4.24 6.33 -45.21
CA THR A 245 -4.24 7.60 -45.96
C THR A 245 -3.56 8.74 -45.19
N ALA A 246 -2.85 8.43 -44.10
CA ALA A 246 -1.97 9.41 -43.46
C ALA A 246 -0.87 9.87 -44.43
N PRO A 247 -0.39 11.13 -44.36
CA PRO A 247 0.72 11.59 -45.19
C PRO A 247 1.91 10.63 -45.12
N SER A 248 2.46 10.21 -46.25
CA SER A 248 3.57 9.26 -46.25
C SER A 248 4.86 9.89 -45.70
N PRO A 249 5.84 9.09 -45.23
CA PRO A 249 7.15 9.60 -44.81
C PRO A 249 7.82 10.48 -45.87
N GLN A 250 7.65 10.13 -47.15
CA GLN A 250 8.17 10.90 -48.27
C GLN A 250 7.48 12.26 -48.42
N ALA A 251 6.15 12.33 -48.27
CA ALA A 251 5.42 13.59 -48.31
C ALA A 251 5.85 14.52 -47.16
N ILE A 252 5.92 13.99 -45.93
CA ILE A 252 6.39 14.72 -44.76
C ILE A 252 7.83 15.24 -44.98
N GLY A 253 8.71 14.40 -45.51
CA GLY A 253 10.10 14.79 -45.82
C GLY A 253 10.20 15.92 -46.84
N ASN A 254 9.38 15.89 -47.90
CA ASN A 254 9.34 16.96 -48.90
C ASN A 254 8.87 18.29 -48.30
N TRP A 255 7.83 18.24 -47.46
CA TRP A 255 7.33 19.41 -46.75
C TRP A 255 8.38 19.98 -45.80
N ALA A 256 9.01 19.12 -45.01
CA ALA A 256 10.08 19.51 -44.08
C ALA A 256 11.26 20.17 -44.80
N ALA A 257 11.71 19.60 -45.93
CA ALA A 257 12.78 20.16 -46.74
C ALA A 257 12.44 21.57 -47.26
N THR A 258 11.17 21.83 -47.61
CA THR A 258 10.73 23.16 -48.03
C THR A 258 10.85 24.17 -46.90
N PHE A 259 10.39 23.82 -45.70
CA PHE A 259 10.51 24.67 -44.51
C PHE A 259 11.97 24.90 -44.13
N GLU A 260 12.77 23.84 -44.10
CA GLU A 260 14.19 23.88 -43.73
C GLU A 260 15.02 24.75 -44.68
N ASN A 261 14.83 24.61 -45.99
CA ASN A 261 15.54 25.40 -46.99
C ASN A 261 15.31 26.91 -46.82
N ILE A 262 14.10 27.31 -46.45
CA ILE A 262 13.76 28.72 -46.21
C ILE A 262 14.28 29.15 -44.84
N PHE A 263 14.10 28.34 -43.80
CA PHE A 263 14.64 28.61 -42.47
C PHE A 263 16.15 28.86 -42.50
N VAL A 264 16.91 28.11 -43.30
CA VAL A 264 18.36 28.28 -43.50
C VAL A 264 18.72 29.70 -43.97
N LEU A 265 17.89 30.35 -44.78
CA LEU A 265 18.11 31.74 -45.24
C LEU A 265 17.96 32.76 -44.10
N TYR A 266 17.08 32.46 -43.15
CA TYR A 266 16.74 33.34 -42.02
C TYR A 266 17.52 33.04 -40.74
N ARG A 267 18.19 31.88 -40.64
CA ARG A 267 18.81 31.38 -39.40
C ARG A 267 19.78 32.36 -38.72
N LYS A 268 20.48 33.19 -39.48
CA LYS A 268 21.42 34.19 -38.94
C LYS A 268 20.74 35.45 -38.42
N LEU A 269 19.48 35.67 -38.81
CA LEU A 269 18.67 36.82 -38.43
C LEU A 269 17.74 36.51 -37.25
N LEU A 270 17.48 35.22 -37.01
CA LEU A 270 16.62 34.74 -35.95
C LEU A 270 17.41 34.57 -34.65
N ALA A 271 17.01 35.32 -33.63
CA ALA A 271 17.52 35.16 -32.26
C ALA A 271 16.96 33.87 -31.61
N ALA A 272 17.22 33.71 -30.31
CA ALA A 272 16.62 32.63 -29.52
C ALA A 272 15.08 32.65 -29.64
N PRO A 273 14.41 31.48 -29.60
CA PRO A 273 12.96 31.34 -29.79
C PRO A 273 12.10 32.31 -28.97
N ASP A 274 12.48 32.56 -27.72
CA ASP A 274 11.71 33.38 -26.77
C ASP A 274 12.18 34.86 -26.70
N SER A 275 13.11 35.26 -27.58
CA SER A 275 13.59 36.64 -27.63
C SER A 275 12.61 37.56 -28.37
N PRO A 276 12.31 38.78 -27.86
CA PRO A 276 11.53 39.78 -28.59
C PRO A 276 12.11 40.13 -29.98
N ALA A 277 13.42 39.96 -30.17
CA ALA A 277 14.09 40.20 -31.44
C ALA A 277 13.77 39.14 -32.51
N CYS A 278 13.38 37.93 -32.10
CA CYS A 278 12.98 36.85 -33.01
C CYS A 278 11.65 37.19 -33.72
N SER A 279 10.71 37.82 -33.00
CA SER A 279 9.38 38.26 -33.47
C SER A 279 9.40 39.14 -34.72
N GLN A 280 10.46 39.92 -34.95
CA GLN A 280 10.54 40.83 -36.10
C GLN A 280 10.74 40.08 -37.44
N TYR A 281 11.45 38.96 -37.42
CA TYR A 281 11.75 38.18 -38.63
C TYR A 281 10.83 36.97 -38.81
N PHE A 282 10.09 36.57 -37.75
CA PHE A 282 9.06 35.54 -37.83
C PHE A 282 8.00 35.81 -38.92
N CYS A 283 7.50 37.04 -39.01
CA CYS A 283 6.50 37.40 -40.02
C CYS A 283 7.02 37.23 -41.46
N ARG A 284 8.33 37.46 -41.69
CA ARG A 284 8.94 37.29 -43.02
C ARG A 284 9.19 35.82 -43.34
N LEU A 285 9.69 35.05 -42.37
CA LEU A 285 9.84 33.59 -42.49
C LEU A 285 8.49 32.93 -42.80
N GLU A 286 7.43 33.29 -42.06
CA GLU A 286 6.07 32.80 -42.29
C GLU A 286 5.59 33.12 -43.71
N HIS A 287 5.80 34.36 -44.18
CA HIS A 287 5.40 34.79 -45.50
C HIS A 287 6.08 33.97 -46.60
N ASP A 288 7.40 33.81 -46.53
CA ASP A 288 8.17 33.13 -47.57
C ASP A 288 7.89 31.62 -47.60
N ILE A 289 7.72 30.99 -46.44
CA ILE A 289 7.28 29.59 -46.37
C ILE A 289 5.88 29.46 -46.99
N LEU A 290 4.95 30.36 -46.66
CA LEU A 290 3.60 30.34 -47.21
C LEU A 290 3.60 30.51 -48.74
N GLN A 291 4.46 31.38 -49.30
CA GLN A 291 4.64 31.49 -50.75
C GLN A 291 5.15 30.17 -51.34
N ALA A 292 6.14 29.53 -50.73
CA ALA A 292 6.65 28.25 -51.21
C ALA A 292 5.58 27.14 -51.18
N THR A 293 4.68 27.13 -50.19
CA THR A 293 3.56 26.16 -50.15
C THR A 293 2.56 26.34 -51.30
N THR A 294 2.50 27.52 -51.94
CA THR A 294 1.61 27.76 -53.09
C THR A 294 2.13 27.07 -54.36
N ASN A 295 3.44 26.83 -54.44
CA ASN A 295 4.08 26.17 -55.57
C ASN A 295 4.19 24.63 -55.40
N ASP A 296 3.80 24.10 -54.23
CA ASP A 296 3.79 22.67 -53.96
C ASP A 296 2.50 22.00 -54.45
N SER A 297 2.62 20.93 -55.24
CA SER A 297 1.48 20.25 -55.87
C SER A 297 0.52 19.58 -54.88
N SER A 298 0.97 19.27 -53.67
CA SER A 298 0.16 18.65 -52.61
C SER A 298 -0.50 19.69 -51.70
N MET A 299 0.21 20.75 -51.32
CA MET A 299 -0.32 21.82 -50.46
C MET A 299 -1.20 22.83 -51.21
N SER A 300 -0.98 23.01 -52.51
CA SER A 300 -1.80 23.89 -53.36
C SER A 300 -3.29 23.52 -53.37
N GLN A 301 -3.61 22.25 -53.08
CA GLN A 301 -4.98 21.72 -52.99
C GLN A 301 -5.72 22.16 -51.71
N TRP A 302 -5.01 22.61 -50.67
CA TRP A 302 -5.63 23.08 -49.43
C TRP A 302 -6.16 24.51 -49.59
N SER A 303 -7.19 24.87 -48.81
CA SER A 303 -7.66 26.26 -48.78
C SER A 303 -6.56 27.18 -48.23
N TRP A 304 -6.58 28.46 -48.65
CA TRP A 304 -5.61 29.45 -48.18
C TRP A 304 -5.55 29.53 -46.65
N GLN A 305 -6.71 29.53 -45.98
CA GLN A 305 -6.79 29.56 -44.52
C GLN A 305 -6.11 28.35 -43.88
N ARG A 306 -6.34 27.14 -44.42
CA ARG A 306 -5.70 25.92 -43.92
C ARG A 306 -4.19 25.93 -44.11
N ARG A 307 -3.69 26.44 -45.23
CA ARG A 307 -2.24 26.62 -45.46
C ARG A 307 -1.62 27.58 -44.45
N VAL A 308 -2.25 28.74 -44.22
CA VAL A 308 -1.79 29.71 -43.22
C VAL A 308 -1.70 29.07 -41.83
N THR A 309 -2.76 28.37 -41.40
CA THR A 309 -2.76 27.69 -40.10
C THR A 309 -1.72 26.57 -40.03
N PHE A 310 -1.51 25.81 -41.11
CA PHE A 310 -0.48 24.79 -41.18
C PHE A 310 0.93 25.36 -41.02
N VAL A 311 1.26 26.41 -41.79
CA VAL A 311 2.57 27.08 -41.71
C VAL A 311 2.82 27.64 -40.31
N ARG A 312 1.86 28.38 -39.75
CA ARG A 312 1.97 28.94 -38.40
C ARG A 312 2.14 27.88 -37.33
N THR A 313 1.34 26.81 -37.40
CA THR A 313 1.42 25.70 -36.45
C THR A 313 2.76 24.97 -36.57
N ALA A 314 3.27 24.73 -37.79
CA ALA A 314 4.55 24.08 -38.01
C ALA A 314 5.72 24.92 -37.48
N ILE A 315 5.72 26.23 -37.74
CA ILE A 315 6.71 27.16 -37.18
C ILE A 315 6.63 27.14 -35.66
N HIS A 316 5.45 27.36 -35.07
CA HIS A 316 5.29 27.35 -33.61
C HIS A 316 5.77 26.02 -32.99
N ALA A 317 5.41 24.89 -33.60
CA ALA A 317 5.83 23.57 -33.15
C ALA A 317 7.36 23.41 -33.18
N PHE A 318 8.01 23.89 -34.24
CA PHE A 318 9.48 23.85 -34.37
C PHE A 318 10.20 24.66 -33.30
N PHE A 319 9.68 25.83 -32.91
CA PHE A 319 10.36 26.71 -31.96
C PHE A 319 10.06 26.39 -30.49
N HIS A 320 8.84 25.98 -30.16
CA HIS A 320 8.36 26.00 -28.77
C HIS A 320 7.95 24.63 -28.19
N ASN A 321 7.89 23.59 -29.02
CA ASN A 321 7.30 22.30 -28.61
C ASN A 321 8.37 21.33 -28.09
N ASP A 322 9.04 21.76 -27.03
CA ASP A 322 10.03 20.97 -26.29
C ASP A 322 9.37 19.89 -25.42
N LEU A 323 10.17 19.14 -24.64
CA LEU A 323 9.64 18.09 -23.76
C LEU A 323 8.63 18.64 -22.74
N TYR A 324 8.86 19.84 -22.20
CA TYR A 324 8.00 20.45 -21.19
C TYR A 324 6.66 20.90 -21.79
N PHE A 325 6.69 21.65 -22.89
CA PHE A 325 5.50 22.11 -23.59
C PHE A 325 4.69 20.97 -24.20
N ALA A 326 5.36 19.94 -24.73
CA ALA A 326 4.70 18.73 -25.22
C ALA A 326 3.96 18.00 -24.09
N THR A 327 4.59 17.86 -22.92
CA THR A 327 3.96 17.26 -21.74
C THR A 327 2.76 18.10 -21.26
N LYS A 328 2.89 19.44 -21.20
CA LYS A 328 1.77 20.35 -20.92
C LYS A 328 0.60 20.16 -21.90
N THR A 329 0.91 20.06 -23.19
CA THR A 329 -0.09 19.87 -24.25
C THR A 329 -0.80 18.53 -24.10
N PHE A 330 -0.05 17.46 -23.83
CA PHE A 330 -0.63 16.14 -23.57
C PHE A 330 -1.59 16.17 -22.39
N MET A 331 -1.11 16.59 -21.22
CA MET A 331 -1.88 16.63 -19.96
C MET A 331 -3.15 17.50 -20.09
N SER A 332 -3.08 18.61 -20.84
CA SER A 332 -4.22 19.51 -21.05
C SER A 332 -5.42 18.92 -21.78
N ARG A 333 -5.20 17.79 -22.47
CA ARG A 333 -6.19 17.14 -23.31
C ARG A 333 -6.39 15.67 -22.92
N ALA A 334 -5.68 15.19 -21.91
CA ALA A 334 -5.75 13.81 -21.47
C ALA A 334 -6.85 13.64 -20.42
N GLU A 335 -7.62 12.56 -20.57
CA GLU A 335 -8.63 12.12 -19.62
C GLU A 335 -8.06 10.92 -18.85
N GLY A 336 -8.11 10.99 -17.52
CA GLY A 336 -7.55 9.95 -16.64
C GLY A 336 -6.84 10.51 -15.40
N SER A 337 -6.00 9.68 -14.79
CA SER A 337 -5.14 10.02 -13.67
C SER A 337 -3.67 9.74 -14.02
N PHE A 338 -2.77 10.65 -13.65
CA PHE A 338 -1.40 10.69 -14.15
C PHE A 338 -0.41 11.03 -13.05
N GLY A 339 0.47 10.08 -12.75
CA GLY A 339 1.80 10.29 -12.19
C GLY A 339 2.79 9.99 -13.31
N LEU A 340 3.10 11.00 -14.13
CA LEU A 340 3.85 10.82 -15.37
C LEU A 340 5.27 11.33 -15.23
N VAL A 341 6.23 10.58 -15.76
CA VAL A 341 7.62 11.00 -15.94
C VAL A 341 7.95 10.89 -17.41
N THR A 342 8.48 11.96 -18.00
CA THR A 342 8.94 11.98 -19.39
C THR A 342 10.41 12.36 -19.47
N VAL A 343 11.15 11.62 -20.29
CA VAL A 343 12.61 11.74 -20.43
C VAL A 343 12.99 11.68 -21.91
N SER A 344 13.99 12.46 -22.30
CA SER A 344 14.42 12.63 -23.69
C SER A 344 15.93 12.48 -23.82
N THR A 345 16.41 11.89 -24.91
CA THR A 345 17.84 11.91 -25.26
C THR A 345 18.31 13.29 -25.75
N LEU A 346 17.40 14.23 -25.97
CA LEU A 346 17.71 15.61 -26.35
C LEU A 346 17.96 16.52 -25.14
N ASP A 347 17.67 16.03 -23.93
CA ASP A 347 17.82 16.78 -22.69
C ASP A 347 18.49 15.90 -21.60
N GLU A 348 19.82 16.01 -21.51
CA GLU A 348 20.68 15.17 -20.68
C GLU A 348 20.64 15.51 -19.18
N GLY A 349 20.04 16.65 -18.82
CA GLY A 349 20.06 17.21 -17.47
C GLY A 349 18.68 17.61 -16.94
N ARG A 350 17.60 17.30 -17.68
CA ARG A 350 16.23 17.60 -17.27
C ARG A 350 15.29 16.43 -17.53
N LEU A 351 14.24 16.39 -16.74
CA LEU A 351 13.09 15.52 -16.96
C LEU A 351 11.82 16.27 -16.54
N VAL A 352 10.67 15.80 -17.00
CA VAL A 352 9.38 16.41 -16.66
C VAL A 352 8.56 15.41 -15.84
N LEU A 353 8.04 15.90 -14.72
CA LEU A 353 7.17 15.18 -13.79
C LEU A 353 5.77 15.76 -13.87
N SER A 354 4.73 14.95 -13.75
CA SER A 354 3.35 15.43 -13.72
C SER A 354 2.52 14.67 -12.69
N ALA A 355 1.60 15.39 -12.03
CA ALA A 355 0.69 14.88 -11.02
C ALA A 355 -0.73 15.38 -11.27
N GLN A 356 -1.65 14.47 -11.62
CA GLN A 356 -3.08 14.72 -11.76
C GLN A 356 -3.85 13.49 -11.26
N GLY A 357 -4.52 13.57 -10.13
CA GLY A 357 -5.17 12.42 -9.47
C GLY A 357 -4.21 11.34 -8.92
N GLN A 358 -2.90 11.45 -9.19
CA GLN A 358 -1.84 10.60 -8.66
C GLN A 358 -0.77 11.45 -7.96
N PRO A 359 -0.21 10.98 -6.84
CA PRO A 359 0.83 11.71 -6.12
C PRO A 359 2.19 11.65 -6.85
N MET A 360 2.93 12.74 -6.72
CA MET A 360 4.35 12.84 -7.10
C MET A 360 5.06 13.79 -6.14
N SER A 361 6.09 13.28 -5.47
CA SER A 361 6.94 14.02 -4.53
C SER A 361 8.33 14.21 -5.12
N ILE A 362 8.89 15.38 -4.91
CA ILE A 362 10.20 15.81 -5.42
C ILE A 362 11.05 16.21 -4.23
N GLY A 363 12.22 15.62 -4.09
CA GLY A 363 13.19 15.92 -3.05
C GLY A 363 14.47 16.50 -3.64
N PHE A 364 15.02 17.53 -3.02
CA PHE A 364 16.32 18.11 -3.35
C PHE A 364 17.27 17.95 -2.16
N ASN A 365 18.53 17.66 -2.46
CA ASN A 365 19.66 17.91 -1.57
C ASN A 365 20.56 18.91 -2.32
N TRP A 366 20.45 20.19 -1.96
CA TRP A 366 21.16 21.25 -2.68
C TRP A 366 22.66 21.26 -2.40
N GLN A 367 23.05 20.83 -1.20
CA GLN A 367 24.45 20.71 -0.79
C GLN A 367 25.21 19.72 -1.70
N ASP A 368 24.65 18.53 -1.91
CA ASP A 368 25.27 17.48 -2.72
C ASP A 368 24.86 17.55 -4.20
N GLY A 369 24.04 18.54 -4.58
CA GLY A 369 23.69 18.84 -5.97
C GLY A 369 22.90 17.74 -6.67
N TYR A 370 21.93 17.14 -5.99
CA TYR A 370 21.03 16.15 -6.59
C TYR A 370 19.57 16.31 -6.19
N MET A 371 18.71 15.70 -6.98
CA MET A 371 17.29 15.56 -6.72
C MET A 371 16.85 14.09 -6.86
N VAL A 372 15.81 13.73 -6.12
CA VAL A 372 15.11 12.46 -6.20
C VAL A 372 13.62 12.71 -6.36
N TYR A 373 12.89 11.80 -6.99
CA TYR A 373 11.43 11.87 -7.02
C TYR A 373 10.82 10.51 -6.75
N ALA A 374 9.60 10.49 -6.27
CA ALA A 374 8.81 9.27 -6.21
C ALA A 374 7.31 9.56 -6.20
N SER A 375 6.51 8.59 -6.65
CA SER A 375 5.07 8.57 -6.38
C SER A 375 4.74 8.23 -4.91
N GLU A 376 5.76 7.91 -4.11
CA GLU A 376 5.66 7.60 -2.69
C GLU A 376 6.54 8.59 -1.89
N PRO A 377 5.95 9.53 -1.13
CA PRO A 377 6.72 10.47 -0.32
C PRO A 377 7.72 9.78 0.62
N ALA A 378 7.36 8.63 1.20
CA ALA A 378 8.24 7.89 2.09
C ALA A 378 9.53 7.41 1.40
N ALA A 379 9.52 7.19 0.08
CA ALA A 379 10.70 6.84 -0.68
C ALA A 379 11.66 8.02 -0.83
N VAL A 380 11.14 9.25 -0.96
CA VAL A 380 11.94 10.48 -0.93
C VAL A 380 12.48 10.72 0.48
N ASP A 381 11.63 10.54 1.49
CA ASP A 381 12.02 10.74 2.89
C ASP A 381 13.13 9.79 3.31
N ALA A 382 13.07 8.52 2.89
CA ALA A 382 14.08 7.50 3.24
C ALA A 382 15.53 7.89 2.84
N VAL A 383 15.69 8.73 1.83
CA VAL A 383 17.01 9.16 1.31
C VAL A 383 17.38 10.59 1.70
N LEU A 384 16.43 11.43 2.13
CA LEU A 384 16.68 12.85 2.43
C LEU A 384 16.49 13.22 3.91
N LEU A 385 15.84 12.37 4.69
CA LEU A 385 15.51 12.69 6.07
C LEU A 385 16.76 12.90 6.92
N ASN A 386 16.75 13.96 7.73
CA ASN A 386 17.85 14.42 8.57
C ASN A 386 19.12 14.84 7.81
N LEU A 387 19.07 14.95 6.48
CA LEU A 387 20.17 15.53 5.71
C LEU A 387 20.07 17.07 5.69
N PRO A 388 21.20 17.78 5.87
CA PRO A 388 21.23 19.23 5.75
C PRO A 388 20.83 19.69 4.35
N GLU A 389 20.31 20.92 4.25
CA GLU A 389 19.89 21.56 2.99
C GLU A 389 19.01 20.66 2.09
N SER A 390 18.23 19.78 2.72
CA SER A 390 17.37 18.84 2.03
C SER A 390 15.90 19.21 2.20
N TYR A 391 15.16 19.22 1.10
CA TYR A 391 13.78 19.70 1.05
C TYR A 391 12.92 18.82 0.16
N ARG A 392 11.67 18.61 0.56
CA ARG A 392 10.65 17.92 -0.23
C ARG A 392 9.57 18.89 -0.67
N LEU A 393 9.06 18.71 -1.89
CA LEU A 393 7.89 19.38 -2.43
C LEU A 393 6.97 18.33 -3.05
N ASP A 394 5.70 18.38 -2.66
CA ASP A 394 4.66 17.51 -3.19
C ASP A 394 3.86 18.28 -4.25
N LEU A 395 3.71 17.69 -5.45
CA LEU A 395 2.91 18.28 -6.54
C LEU A 395 1.41 18.21 -6.22
N ASP A 396 0.67 19.27 -6.54
CA ASP A 396 -0.78 19.34 -6.32
C ASP A 396 -1.52 18.55 -7.41
N GLN A 397 -1.82 17.29 -7.08
CA GLN A 397 -2.57 16.38 -7.94
C GLN A 397 -4.00 16.84 -8.26
N LYS A 398 -4.59 17.78 -7.52
CA LYS A 398 -5.94 18.32 -7.83
C LYS A 398 -5.87 19.46 -8.84
N MET A 399 -4.82 20.27 -8.76
CA MET A 399 -4.58 21.34 -9.72
C MET A 399 -3.99 20.85 -11.05
N GLY A 400 -3.49 19.61 -11.08
CA GLY A 400 -2.83 19.05 -12.25
C GLY A 400 -1.51 19.75 -12.48
N GLU A 401 -0.52 19.50 -11.62
CA GLU A 401 0.77 20.18 -11.70
C GLU A 401 1.78 19.42 -12.56
N ILE A 402 2.58 20.17 -13.32
CA ILE A 402 3.61 19.67 -14.23
C ILE A 402 4.91 20.38 -13.89
N ALA A 403 5.93 19.64 -13.47
CA ALA A 403 7.21 20.17 -13.06
C ALA A 403 8.32 19.81 -14.06
N MET A 404 9.04 20.81 -14.57
CA MET A 404 10.33 20.61 -15.22
C MET A 404 11.42 20.74 -14.16
N VAL A 405 12.25 19.71 -14.02
CA VAL A 405 13.28 19.64 -12.96
C VAL A 405 14.68 19.46 -13.54
N THR A 406 15.66 20.11 -12.91
CA THR A 406 17.09 19.80 -13.02
C THR A 406 17.60 19.25 -11.69
N ALA A 407 18.90 18.99 -11.57
CA ALA A 407 19.52 18.65 -10.29
C ALA A 407 19.42 19.76 -9.21
N LYS A 408 19.10 21.01 -9.59
CA LYS A 408 19.09 22.17 -8.67
C LYS A 408 17.86 23.07 -8.77
N ASP A 409 17.16 23.04 -9.90
CA ASP A 409 16.08 23.96 -10.23
C ASP A 409 14.78 23.22 -10.53
N ILE A 410 13.67 23.92 -10.31
CA ILE A 410 12.32 23.46 -10.61
C ILE A 410 11.47 24.60 -11.17
N ALA A 411 10.70 24.32 -12.21
CA ALA A 411 9.62 25.16 -12.71
C ALA A 411 8.33 24.34 -12.71
N ILE A 412 7.23 24.90 -12.21
CA ILE A 412 5.95 24.20 -12.05
C ILE A 412 4.85 24.96 -12.78
N TYR A 413 4.09 24.25 -13.62
CA TYR A 413 2.89 24.75 -14.28
C TYR A 413 1.64 24.12 -13.68
N SER A 414 0.62 24.95 -13.41
CA SER A 414 -0.70 24.51 -12.94
C SER A 414 -1.68 24.42 -14.10
N MET A 415 -2.22 23.21 -14.35
CA MET A 415 -3.20 22.96 -15.40
C MET A 415 -4.52 23.69 -15.15
N SER A 416 -4.99 23.72 -13.90
CA SER A 416 -6.24 24.39 -13.52
C SER A 416 -6.16 25.92 -13.64
N GLN A 417 -5.02 26.50 -13.26
CA GLN A 417 -4.79 27.95 -13.31
C GLN A 417 -4.26 28.43 -14.67
N LYS A 418 -3.74 27.52 -15.48
CA LYS A 418 -3.14 27.77 -16.81
C LYS A 418 -1.96 28.74 -16.78
N CYS A 419 -1.13 28.66 -15.75
CA CYS A 419 0.06 29.50 -15.60
C CYS A 419 1.19 28.75 -14.86
N GLU A 420 2.41 29.28 -14.99
CA GLU A 420 3.54 28.87 -14.15
C GLU A 420 3.30 29.38 -12.72
N VAL A 421 3.53 28.52 -11.74
CA VAL A 421 3.42 28.82 -10.30
C VAL A 421 4.60 29.70 -9.90
N PRO A 422 4.35 30.92 -9.38
CA PRO A 422 5.42 31.81 -8.94
C PRO A 422 6.30 31.19 -7.85
N GLN A 423 7.61 31.46 -7.88
CA GLN A 423 8.51 30.96 -6.82
C GLN A 423 8.12 31.43 -5.42
N SER A 424 7.47 32.58 -5.28
CA SER A 424 6.91 33.04 -3.99
C SER A 424 5.93 32.04 -3.40
N ASP A 425 5.12 31.41 -4.25
CA ASP A 425 4.02 30.52 -3.85
C ASP A 425 4.54 29.12 -3.53
N LEU A 426 5.74 28.79 -4.02
CA LEU A 426 6.44 27.55 -3.68
C LEU A 426 7.12 27.63 -2.30
N LYS A 427 7.48 28.83 -1.81
CA LYS A 427 8.21 29.00 -0.54
C LYS A 427 7.52 28.31 0.64
N ASP A 428 6.20 28.47 0.74
CA ASP A 428 5.41 27.91 1.84
C ASP A 428 5.07 26.42 1.65
N ARG A 429 5.41 25.85 0.48
CA ARG A 429 5.18 24.43 0.13
C ARG A 429 6.39 23.55 0.39
N TRP A 430 7.58 24.12 0.55
CA TRP A 430 8.79 23.36 0.83
C TRP A 430 8.75 22.79 2.24
N ILE A 431 8.91 21.48 2.33
CA ILE A 431 9.02 20.74 3.58
C ILE A 431 10.50 20.51 3.82
N SER A 432 11.07 21.16 4.84
CA SER A 432 12.44 20.88 5.24
C SER A 432 12.55 19.45 5.79
N MET A 433 13.54 18.72 5.29
CA MET A 433 13.85 17.35 5.71
C MET A 433 14.83 17.30 6.88
N ALA A 434 15.39 18.45 7.26
CA ALA A 434 16.19 18.64 8.48
C ALA A 434 15.38 19.29 9.60
N ASP A 435 14.50 20.25 9.26
CA ASP A 435 13.90 21.19 10.21
C ASP A 435 12.37 21.31 10.02
N HIS A 436 11.59 20.43 10.66
CA HIS A 436 10.13 20.53 10.66
C HIS A 436 9.57 20.21 12.07
N PRO A 437 8.51 20.91 12.53
CA PRO A 437 7.96 20.69 13.88
C PRO A 437 7.54 19.25 14.17
N TYR A 438 7.11 18.53 13.13
CA TYR A 438 6.65 17.14 13.22
C TYR A 438 7.74 16.09 12.93
N LEU A 439 8.92 16.48 12.46
CA LEU A 439 10.02 15.52 12.16
C LEU A 439 10.48 14.71 13.39
N PRO A 440 10.57 15.25 14.61
CA PRO A 440 10.91 14.46 15.81
C PRO A 440 9.95 13.30 16.10
N HIS A 441 8.75 13.31 15.51
CA HIS A 441 7.75 12.25 15.65
C HIS A 441 7.78 11.23 14.51
N VAL A 442 8.59 11.48 13.45
CA VAL A 442 8.78 10.54 12.35
C VAL A 442 9.81 9.49 12.77
N LYS A 443 9.42 8.22 12.75
CA LYS A 443 10.27 7.10 13.18
C LYS A 443 10.40 6.04 12.11
N TYR A 444 11.61 5.51 12.02
CA TYR A 444 11.96 4.35 11.21
C TYR A 444 12.50 3.24 12.12
N PRO A 445 12.43 1.97 11.70
CA PRO A 445 13.04 0.88 12.44
C PRO A 445 14.55 1.12 12.56
N GLU A 446 15.15 0.83 13.73
CA GLU A 446 16.58 1.10 13.97
C GLU A 446 17.52 0.29 13.06
N ASN A 447 17.08 -0.85 12.53
CA ASN A 447 17.90 -1.71 11.69
C ASN A 447 17.09 -2.39 10.59
N ASP A 448 17.70 -2.54 9.41
CA ASP A 448 17.25 -3.50 8.40
C ASP A 448 17.38 -4.92 8.97
N THR A 449 16.24 -5.59 9.17
CA THR A 449 16.23 -6.96 9.69
C THR A 449 15.79 -7.96 8.63
N ILE A 450 16.43 -9.13 8.65
CA ILE A 450 16.08 -10.27 7.79
C ILE A 450 14.65 -10.78 8.10
N ASP A 451 14.18 -10.55 9.33
CA ASP A 451 12.88 -10.98 9.86
C ASP A 451 12.20 -9.77 10.55
N PRO A 452 11.52 -8.90 9.77
CA PRO A 452 10.87 -7.70 10.29
C PRO A 452 9.83 -7.98 11.37
N ILE A 453 9.14 -9.12 11.30
CA ILE A 453 8.12 -9.47 12.30
C ILE A 453 8.78 -9.80 13.65
N ALA A 454 9.93 -10.49 13.64
CA ALA A 454 10.68 -10.71 14.87
C ALA A 454 11.20 -9.40 15.48
N ALA A 455 11.59 -8.44 14.64
CA ALA A 455 11.98 -7.11 15.09
C ALA A 455 10.79 -6.37 15.70
N ASP A 456 9.65 -6.33 15.00
CA ASP A 456 8.41 -5.75 15.49
C ASP A 456 8.02 -6.32 16.86
N CYS A 457 8.05 -7.66 17.05
CA CYS A 457 7.74 -8.28 18.34
C CYS A 457 8.69 -7.84 19.48
N ARG A 458 9.97 -7.60 19.20
CA ARG A 458 10.94 -7.11 20.21
C ARG A 458 10.75 -5.64 20.52
N GLU A 459 10.31 -4.85 19.55
CA GLU A 459 10.08 -3.41 19.69
C GLU A 459 8.74 -3.08 20.35
N ILE A 460 7.79 -4.03 20.46
CA ILE A 460 6.50 -3.81 21.13
C ILE A 460 6.68 -3.24 22.55
N PRO A 461 7.41 -3.89 23.49
CA PRO A 461 7.50 -3.37 24.86
C PRO A 461 8.12 -1.96 24.96
N PRO A 462 9.24 -1.65 24.27
CA PRO A 462 9.77 -0.28 24.22
C PRO A 462 8.79 0.75 23.68
N ILE A 463 8.10 0.45 22.56
CA ILE A 463 7.14 1.39 21.96
C ILE A 463 5.93 1.61 22.88
N LEU A 464 5.40 0.56 23.52
CA LEU A 464 4.29 0.74 24.46
C LEU A 464 4.70 1.57 25.68
N ALA A 465 5.92 1.36 26.19
CA ALA A 465 6.45 2.16 27.28
C ALA A 465 6.67 3.62 26.88
N GLU A 466 7.11 3.87 25.64
CA GLU A 466 7.26 5.21 25.10
C GLU A 466 5.91 5.93 24.95
N ILE A 467 4.88 5.25 24.44
CA ILE A 467 3.51 5.79 24.39
C ILE A 467 3.08 6.20 25.81
N ARG A 468 3.26 5.33 26.81
CA ARG A 468 2.95 5.67 28.21
C ARG A 468 3.65 6.96 28.67
N LEU A 469 4.94 7.12 28.37
CA LEU A 469 5.71 8.31 28.73
C LEU A 469 5.22 9.57 27.99
N LEU A 470 4.91 9.46 26.70
CA LEU A 470 4.36 10.56 25.91
C LEU A 470 3.02 11.04 26.48
N TRP A 471 2.15 10.12 26.90
CA TRP A 471 0.84 10.46 27.47
C TRP A 471 0.91 11.06 28.88
N GLN A 472 2.02 10.85 29.60
CA GLN A 472 2.32 11.53 30.86
C GLN A 472 2.88 12.95 30.66
N ASN A 473 3.50 13.23 29.50
CA ASN A 473 4.04 14.53 29.16
C ASN A 473 2.97 15.46 28.57
N SER A 474 2.61 16.53 29.27
CA SER A 474 1.63 17.53 28.80
C SER A 474 2.04 18.27 27.53
N ALA A 475 3.33 18.30 27.22
CA ALA A 475 3.85 18.91 26.00
C ALA A 475 3.88 17.96 24.79
N SER A 476 3.51 16.69 24.96
CA SER A 476 3.48 15.76 23.82
C SER A 476 2.33 16.05 22.86
N LEU A 477 2.53 15.74 21.59
CA LEU A 477 1.53 15.93 20.53
C LEU A 477 0.23 15.17 20.81
N ASP A 478 0.35 13.93 21.27
CA ASP A 478 -0.78 13.08 21.67
C ASP A 478 -1.55 13.72 22.80
N ARG A 479 -0.84 14.22 23.81
CA ARG A 479 -1.48 14.81 24.99
C ARG A 479 -2.19 16.12 24.67
N GLN A 480 -1.57 16.99 23.89
CA GLN A 480 -2.20 18.23 23.42
C GLN A 480 -3.45 17.94 22.56
N SER A 481 -3.38 16.96 21.67
CA SER A 481 -4.53 16.56 20.86
C SER A 481 -5.64 15.93 21.72
N ALA A 482 -5.28 15.18 22.76
CA ALA A 482 -6.24 14.63 23.71
C ALA A 482 -6.90 15.74 24.54
N ASP A 483 -6.15 16.74 25.00
CA ASP A 483 -6.67 17.91 25.72
C ASP A 483 -7.68 18.69 24.86
N TYR A 484 -7.38 18.87 23.57
CA TYR A 484 -8.30 19.51 22.65
C TYR A 484 -9.58 18.67 22.44
N LEU A 485 -9.45 17.36 22.28
CA LEU A 485 -10.60 16.47 22.18
C LEU A 485 -11.46 16.50 23.46
N VAL A 486 -10.82 16.51 24.64
CA VAL A 486 -11.49 16.65 25.95
C VAL A 486 -12.28 17.95 25.99
N GLN A 487 -11.71 19.07 25.53
CA GLN A 487 -12.42 20.35 25.48
C GLN A 487 -13.72 20.22 24.67
N LEU A 488 -13.64 19.69 23.45
CA LEU A 488 -14.80 19.50 22.57
C LEU A 488 -15.86 18.57 23.21
N PHE A 489 -15.41 17.49 23.86
CA PHE A 489 -16.27 16.56 24.59
C PHE A 489 -16.96 17.23 25.77
N CYS A 490 -16.23 18.01 26.57
CA CYS A 490 -16.77 18.74 27.71
C CYS A 490 -17.79 19.81 27.27
N GLU A 491 -17.51 20.57 26.21
CA GLU A 491 -18.46 21.52 25.63
C GLU A 491 -19.76 20.82 25.20
N LYS A 492 -19.64 19.67 24.53
CA LYS A 492 -20.79 18.85 24.14
C LYS A 492 -21.54 18.31 25.36
N ALA A 493 -20.83 17.84 26.39
CA ALA A 493 -21.43 17.36 27.64
C ALA A 493 -22.26 18.46 28.32
N HIS A 494 -21.75 19.69 28.38
CA HIS A 494 -22.50 20.84 28.92
C HIS A 494 -23.79 21.09 28.12
N LYS A 495 -23.72 21.10 26.78
CA LYS A 495 -24.91 21.28 25.92
C LYS A 495 -25.92 20.16 26.12
N PHE A 496 -25.45 18.91 26.18
CA PHE A 496 -26.29 17.73 26.44
C PHE A 496 -27.01 17.88 27.77
N GLU A 497 -26.31 18.29 28.82
CA GLU A 497 -26.86 18.33 30.17
C GLU A 497 -27.83 19.49 30.38
N GLN A 498 -27.57 20.65 29.75
CA GLN A 498 -28.54 21.73 29.66
C GLN A 498 -29.82 21.29 28.94
N LYS A 499 -29.69 20.52 27.85
CA LYS A 499 -30.84 20.00 27.11
C LYS A 499 -31.61 18.98 27.95
N ARG A 500 -30.92 18.08 28.65
CA ARG A 500 -31.51 17.10 29.57
C ARG A 500 -32.29 17.79 30.68
N GLN A 501 -31.71 18.80 31.34
CA GLN A 501 -32.40 19.58 32.38
C GLN A 501 -33.65 20.28 31.85
N LYS A 502 -33.61 20.84 30.64
CA LYS A 502 -34.79 21.45 29.99
C LYS A 502 -35.88 20.41 29.69
N MET A 503 -35.51 19.23 29.19
CA MET A 503 -36.44 18.14 28.87
C MET A 503 -37.08 17.52 30.12
N VAL A 504 -36.30 17.34 31.19
CA VAL A 504 -36.80 16.88 32.50
C VAL A 504 -37.80 17.90 33.06
N ARG A 505 -37.49 19.21 33.00
CA ARG A 505 -38.43 20.27 33.41
C ARG A 505 -39.70 20.32 32.56
N ALA A 506 -39.64 19.89 31.30
CA ALA A 506 -40.78 19.82 30.39
C ALA A 506 -41.60 18.51 30.49
N GLY A 507 -41.22 17.58 31.37
CA GLY A 507 -41.91 16.28 31.50
C GLY A 507 -41.70 15.32 30.32
N LEU A 508 -40.74 15.61 29.43
CA LEU A 508 -40.48 14.87 28.19
C LEU A 508 -39.37 13.82 28.35
N THR A 509 -39.38 13.07 29.47
CA THR A 509 -38.33 12.10 29.80
C THR A 509 -38.30 10.88 28.87
N GLY A 510 -39.42 10.54 28.23
CA GLY A 510 -39.56 9.38 27.33
C GLY A 510 -38.96 9.55 25.92
N HIS A 511 -38.43 10.73 25.55
CA HIS A 511 -37.82 11.00 24.24
C HIS A 511 -36.29 11.23 24.33
N MET A 512 -35.66 10.75 25.40
CA MET A 512 -34.22 10.94 25.67
C MET A 512 -33.28 10.22 24.69
N GLN A 513 -33.78 9.34 23.83
CA GLN A 513 -32.96 8.52 22.95
C GLN A 513 -32.89 9.12 21.54
N GLN A 514 -31.68 9.57 21.20
CA GLN A 514 -31.20 10.01 19.88
C GLN A 514 -31.40 11.49 19.53
N LEU A 515 -30.34 12.27 19.79
CA LEU A 515 -30.04 13.40 18.93
C LEU A 515 -29.84 12.86 17.50
N PRO A 516 -30.41 13.50 16.46
CA PRO A 516 -30.33 12.98 15.09
C PRO A 516 -28.90 12.98 14.52
N SER A 517 -27.95 13.68 15.16
CA SER A 517 -26.56 13.80 14.70
C SER A 517 -25.63 12.81 15.41
N VAL A 518 -24.67 12.27 14.67
CA VAL A 518 -23.55 11.48 15.21
C VAL A 518 -22.63 12.38 16.02
N ASP A 519 -22.26 11.97 17.23
CA ASP A 519 -21.33 12.71 18.09
C ASP A 519 -19.87 12.44 17.70
N LEU A 520 -19.55 11.17 17.49
CA LEU A 520 -18.23 10.72 17.05
C LEU A 520 -18.38 9.68 15.93
N LEU A 521 -17.82 9.99 14.77
CA LEU A 521 -17.67 9.04 13.66
C LEU A 521 -16.23 8.50 13.66
N VAL A 522 -16.05 7.18 13.77
CA VAL A 522 -14.76 6.53 13.62
C VAL A 522 -14.68 5.86 12.24
N THR A 523 -13.60 6.09 11.51
CA THR A 523 -13.41 5.47 10.19
C THR A 523 -11.99 4.95 9.99
N GLY A 524 -11.87 3.90 9.17
CA GLY A 524 -10.63 3.26 8.78
C GLY A 524 -10.92 2.07 7.86
N VAL A 525 -9.89 1.26 7.61
CA VAL A 525 -9.99 0.01 6.82
C VAL A 525 -9.25 -1.11 7.54
N GLU A 526 -9.75 -2.34 7.41
CA GLU A 526 -9.12 -3.57 7.94
C GLU A 526 -8.73 -3.40 9.43
N ASN A 527 -7.45 -3.56 9.78
CA ASN A 527 -6.95 -3.49 11.15
C ASN A 527 -7.33 -2.17 11.84
N SER A 528 -7.23 -1.04 11.12
CA SER A 528 -7.59 0.27 11.66
C SER A 528 -9.09 0.38 11.93
N LEU A 529 -9.93 -0.23 11.08
CA LEU A 529 -11.38 -0.27 11.30
C LEU A 529 -11.73 -1.15 12.50
N TRP A 530 -11.17 -2.35 12.60
CA TRP A 530 -11.51 -3.30 13.68
C TRP A 530 -11.05 -2.79 15.06
N LEU A 531 -9.92 -2.08 15.13
CA LEU A 531 -9.52 -1.36 16.34
C LEU A 531 -10.50 -0.22 16.65
N GLY A 532 -10.93 0.53 15.63
CA GLY A 532 -11.96 1.57 15.78
C GLY A 532 -13.32 1.05 16.24
N GLU A 533 -13.77 -0.10 15.71
CA GLU A 533 -14.98 -0.82 16.15
C GLU A 533 -14.91 -1.13 17.64
N ARG A 534 -13.78 -1.68 18.10
CA ARG A 534 -13.59 -2.01 19.50
C ARG A 534 -13.51 -0.75 20.38
N PHE A 535 -12.74 0.26 19.98
CA PHE A 535 -12.65 1.53 20.71
C PHE A 535 -14.02 2.22 20.86
N ALA A 536 -14.85 2.20 19.82
CA ALA A 536 -16.22 2.71 19.89
C ALA A 536 -17.12 1.91 20.84
N GLN A 537 -16.96 0.59 20.91
CA GLN A 537 -17.65 -0.24 21.91
C GLN A 537 -17.22 0.14 23.32
N ASP A 538 -15.92 0.34 23.56
CA ASP A 538 -15.39 0.76 24.85
C ASP A 538 -15.86 2.16 25.26
N LEU A 539 -15.92 3.10 24.31
CA LEU A 539 -16.52 4.42 24.55
C LEU A 539 -17.99 4.32 24.95
N LYS A 540 -18.76 3.38 24.38
CA LYS A 540 -20.17 3.18 24.78
C LYS A 540 -20.31 2.50 26.14
N ILE A 541 -19.34 1.71 26.57
CA ILE A 541 -19.28 1.17 27.93
C ILE A 541 -19.03 2.32 28.93
N VAL A 542 -18.11 3.22 28.61
CA VAL A 542 -17.77 4.38 29.48
C VAL A 542 -18.84 5.49 29.43
N PHE A 543 -19.38 5.76 28.24
CA PHE A 543 -20.34 6.83 27.94
C PHE A 543 -21.56 6.28 27.18
N PRO A 544 -22.52 5.64 27.87
CA PRO A 544 -23.65 4.94 27.24
C PRO A 544 -24.55 5.82 26.35
N TRP A 545 -24.58 7.14 26.60
CA TRP A 545 -25.42 8.07 25.83
C TRP A 545 -24.66 8.80 24.72
N LEU A 546 -23.38 8.51 24.50
CA LEU A 546 -22.60 9.08 23.41
C LEU A 546 -22.96 8.39 22.08
N ASN A 547 -23.41 9.16 21.09
CA ASN A 547 -23.76 8.61 19.78
C ASN A 547 -22.50 8.37 18.92
N VAL A 548 -21.86 7.22 19.13
CA VAL A 548 -20.67 6.80 18.36
C VAL A 548 -21.06 5.88 17.22
N ARG A 549 -20.61 6.23 16.00
CA ARG A 549 -20.79 5.42 14.79
C ARG A 549 -19.44 5.02 14.21
N VAL A 550 -19.35 3.81 13.67
CA VAL A 550 -18.14 3.29 13.02
C VAL A 550 -18.49 2.84 11.62
N ILE A 551 -17.74 3.32 10.62
CA ILE A 551 -18.00 3.03 9.19
C ILE A 551 -16.66 2.88 8.47
N SER A 552 -16.57 1.90 7.56
CA SER A 552 -15.39 1.74 6.71
C SER A 552 -15.18 2.98 5.82
N SER A 553 -13.92 3.35 5.54
CA SER A 553 -13.67 4.55 4.70
C SER A 553 -14.23 4.43 3.28
N ASN A 554 -14.34 3.22 2.73
CA ASN A 554 -15.01 2.98 1.45
C ASN A 554 -16.49 3.35 1.50
N GLU A 555 -17.19 2.87 2.52
CA GLU A 555 -18.62 3.15 2.69
C GLU A 555 -18.86 4.63 3.03
N VAL A 556 -17.95 5.27 3.79
CA VAL A 556 -17.96 6.72 3.99
C VAL A 556 -17.91 7.46 2.66
N LEU A 557 -16.97 7.12 1.76
CA LEU A 557 -16.88 7.79 0.45
C LEU A 557 -18.15 7.58 -0.40
N GLN A 558 -18.71 6.37 -0.38
CA GLN A 558 -19.95 6.06 -1.07
C GLN A 558 -21.13 6.90 -0.53
N GLN A 559 -21.25 7.01 0.79
CA GLN A 559 -22.29 7.82 1.43
C GLN A 559 -22.05 9.32 1.20
N LEU A 560 -20.81 9.80 1.27
CA LEU A 560 -20.47 11.19 0.97
C LEU A 560 -20.89 11.59 -0.46
N GLN A 561 -20.75 10.68 -1.44
CA GLN A 561 -21.11 10.94 -2.83
C GLN A 561 -22.62 10.84 -3.11
N HIS A 562 -23.29 9.83 -2.55
CA HIS A 562 -24.67 9.50 -2.95
C HIS A 562 -25.75 9.82 -1.92
N ASP A 563 -25.41 9.84 -0.62
CA ASP A 563 -26.36 10.04 0.46
C ASP A 563 -25.66 10.62 1.70
N PHE A 564 -25.25 11.90 1.62
CA PHE A 564 -24.58 12.58 2.73
C PHE A 564 -25.42 12.59 4.01
N SER A 565 -26.75 12.68 3.88
CA SER A 565 -27.71 12.63 4.99
C SER A 565 -27.61 11.34 5.79
N SER A 566 -27.32 10.20 5.14
CA SER A 566 -27.15 8.93 5.83
C SER A 566 -26.04 8.95 6.87
N LEU A 567 -25.00 9.79 6.72
CA LEU A 567 -23.92 9.92 7.69
C LEU A 567 -24.33 10.63 8.98
N GLN A 568 -25.42 11.41 8.94
CA GLN A 568 -25.96 12.16 10.08
C GLN A 568 -24.92 13.09 10.74
N LEU A 569 -24.06 13.72 9.94
CA LEU A 569 -23.04 14.64 10.42
C LEU A 569 -23.58 16.06 10.55
N GLY A 570 -23.13 16.78 11.57
CA GLY A 570 -23.44 18.18 11.78
C GLY A 570 -22.31 18.93 12.47
N LYS A 571 -22.54 20.21 12.80
CA LYS A 571 -21.52 21.13 13.33
C LYS A 571 -20.89 20.72 14.66
N ASP A 572 -21.56 19.83 15.40
CA ASP A 572 -21.04 19.28 16.65
C ASP A 572 -20.44 17.87 16.46
N SER A 573 -20.41 17.32 15.24
CA SER A 573 -19.87 15.99 14.95
C SER A 573 -18.35 16.01 14.90
N ILE A 574 -17.72 15.06 15.60
CA ILE A 574 -16.27 14.84 15.58
C ILE A 574 -15.99 13.60 14.73
N VAL A 575 -14.94 13.65 13.91
CA VAL A 575 -14.48 12.50 13.13
C VAL A 575 -13.12 12.04 13.64
N LEU A 576 -12.93 10.73 13.83
CA LEU A 576 -11.64 10.10 14.10
C LEU A 576 -11.28 9.15 12.95
N ALA A 577 -10.31 9.54 12.13
CA ALA A 577 -9.78 8.70 11.06
C ALA A 577 -8.54 7.94 11.56
N ILE A 578 -8.59 6.60 11.50
CA ILE A 578 -7.50 5.71 11.93
C ILE A 578 -6.81 5.14 10.69
N THR A 579 -5.51 5.38 10.54
CA THR A 579 -4.73 4.87 9.40
C THR A 579 -3.27 4.66 9.80
N GLN A 580 -2.71 3.47 9.61
CA GLN A 580 -1.32 3.22 9.99
C GLN A 580 -0.33 3.97 9.09
N SER A 581 -0.49 3.86 7.77
CA SER A 581 0.47 4.37 6.79
C SER A 581 0.22 5.81 6.38
N GLY A 582 -0.98 6.34 6.59
CA GLY A 582 -1.40 7.60 5.97
C GLY A 582 -1.49 7.54 4.45
N GLN A 583 -1.51 6.33 3.86
CA GLN A 583 -1.46 6.11 2.41
C GLN A 583 -2.61 5.24 1.89
N THR A 584 -3.38 4.61 2.79
CA THR A 584 -4.57 3.83 2.43
C THR A 584 -5.56 4.72 1.69
N PHE A 585 -5.70 4.50 0.38
CA PHE A 585 -6.34 5.46 -0.54
C PHE A 585 -7.74 5.89 -0.05
N PRO A 586 -8.67 4.97 0.29
CA PRO A 586 -10.00 5.37 0.74
C PRO A 586 -10.01 6.19 2.03
N THR A 587 -9.11 5.87 2.97
CA THR A 587 -9.02 6.61 4.24
C THR A 587 -8.41 7.99 4.03
N VAL A 588 -7.41 8.14 3.15
CA VAL A 588 -6.82 9.44 2.79
C VAL A 588 -7.84 10.31 2.05
N GLN A 589 -8.60 9.74 1.11
CA GLN A 589 -9.67 10.47 0.44
C GLN A 589 -10.75 10.92 1.42
N ALA A 590 -11.16 10.04 2.35
CA ALA A 590 -12.11 10.40 3.40
C ALA A 590 -11.55 11.53 4.30
N ILE A 591 -10.28 11.47 4.70
CA ILE A 591 -9.60 12.55 5.46
C ILE A 591 -9.64 13.86 4.69
N ASN A 592 -9.30 13.86 3.40
CA ASN A 592 -9.30 15.05 2.57
C ASN A 592 -10.70 15.66 2.42
N THR A 593 -11.73 14.82 2.26
CA THR A 593 -13.12 15.30 2.20
C THR A 593 -13.59 15.82 3.55
N PHE A 594 -13.27 15.15 4.66
CA PHE A 594 -13.62 15.64 6.00
C PHE A 594 -12.89 16.94 6.37
N ASP A 595 -11.62 17.11 5.98
CA ASP A 595 -10.92 18.39 6.17
C ASP A 595 -11.63 19.53 5.43
N GLN A 596 -12.12 19.27 4.20
CA GLN A 596 -12.91 20.24 3.45
C GLN A 596 -14.23 20.56 4.17
N LEU A 597 -14.96 19.56 4.64
CA LEU A 597 -16.23 19.75 5.38
C LEU A 597 -16.02 20.52 6.68
N TYR A 598 -14.92 20.26 7.39
CA TYR A 598 -14.52 21.00 8.59
C TYR A 598 -14.23 22.47 8.27
N ARG A 599 -13.46 22.74 7.21
CA ARG A 599 -13.16 24.11 6.78
C ARG A 599 -14.40 24.87 6.33
N GLN A 600 -15.41 24.17 5.83
CA GLN A 600 -16.73 24.69 5.45
C GLN A 600 -17.72 24.81 6.64
N ASP A 601 -17.29 24.52 7.87
CA ASP A 601 -18.12 24.55 9.09
C ASP A 601 -19.36 23.64 9.01
N ILE A 602 -19.24 22.52 8.29
CA ILE A 602 -20.29 21.49 8.17
C ILE A 602 -20.15 20.47 9.31
N ILE A 603 -18.92 20.08 9.64
CA ILE A 603 -18.59 19.22 10.79
C ILE A 603 -17.79 19.99 11.84
N GLY A 604 -17.77 19.48 13.06
CA GLY A 604 -17.11 20.12 14.21
C GLY A 604 -15.58 20.05 14.15
N GLU A 605 -15.01 18.84 14.03
CA GLU A 605 -13.55 18.64 13.95
C GLU A 605 -13.18 17.28 13.35
N LEU A 606 -11.98 17.18 12.78
CA LEU A 606 -11.35 15.96 12.30
C LEU A 606 -10.07 15.65 13.08
N PHE A 607 -10.02 14.48 13.70
CA PHE A 607 -8.84 13.89 14.32
C PHE A 607 -8.28 12.75 13.47
N ILE A 608 -6.96 12.60 13.50
CA ILE A 608 -6.23 11.54 12.78
C ILE A 608 -5.40 10.74 13.77
N LEU A 609 -5.47 9.41 13.73
CA LEU A 609 -4.52 8.53 14.41
C LEU A 609 -3.66 7.82 13.37
N THR A 610 -2.34 8.06 13.43
CA THR A 610 -1.37 7.45 12.50
C THR A 610 -0.13 6.88 13.18
N GLY A 611 0.52 5.92 12.52
CA GLY A 611 1.87 5.48 12.87
C GLY A 611 2.96 6.12 12.01
N GLU A 612 2.60 6.61 10.83
CA GLU A 612 3.49 7.19 9.84
C GLU A 612 3.09 8.64 9.58
N LEU A 613 3.66 9.56 10.38
CA LEU A 613 3.36 10.99 10.29
C LEU A 613 3.98 11.65 9.04
N SER A 614 5.05 11.06 8.50
CA SER A 614 5.73 11.53 7.27
C SER A 614 4.77 11.71 6.08
N SER A 615 3.82 10.79 5.93
CA SER A 615 2.78 10.82 4.89
C SER A 615 1.84 12.02 4.98
N PHE A 616 1.79 12.70 6.13
CA PHE A 616 0.96 13.88 6.35
C PHE A 616 1.76 15.19 6.39
N LEU A 617 3.10 15.16 6.32
CA LEU A 617 3.89 16.38 6.26
C LEU A 617 3.48 17.20 5.02
N GLY A 618 3.23 18.50 5.21
CA GLY A 618 2.70 19.37 4.16
C GLY A 618 1.20 19.21 3.85
N SER A 619 0.50 18.23 4.45
CA SER A 619 -0.94 18.04 4.23
C SER A 619 -1.77 19.13 4.90
N ARG A 620 -2.80 19.61 4.18
CA ARG A 620 -3.80 20.54 4.71
C ARG A 620 -4.57 19.98 5.91
N ALA A 621 -4.66 18.65 6.05
CA ALA A 621 -5.41 18.00 7.12
C ALA A 621 -4.77 18.15 8.51
N ILE A 622 -3.47 18.51 8.57
CA ILE A 622 -2.76 18.78 9.83
C ILE A 622 -2.39 20.25 9.98
N GLN A 623 -2.71 21.08 8.98
CA GLN A 623 -2.53 22.53 9.03
C GLN A 623 -3.75 23.20 9.65
N PRO A 624 -3.57 24.30 10.40
CA PRO A 624 -4.66 25.02 11.01
C PRO A 624 -5.61 25.64 9.98
N LYS A 625 -6.83 25.97 10.43
CA LYS A 625 -7.80 26.74 9.62
C LYS A 625 -7.34 28.19 9.43
N HIS A 626 -6.59 28.73 10.39
CA HIS A 626 -6.08 30.10 10.41
C HIS A 626 -4.57 30.12 10.70
N SER A 627 -3.81 31.01 10.06
CA SER A 627 -2.33 31.03 10.08
C SER A 627 -1.68 31.18 11.46
N ASN A 628 -2.44 31.61 12.47
CA ASN A 628 -1.92 31.98 13.79
C ASN A 628 -2.20 30.95 14.88
N THR A 629 -2.77 29.78 14.55
CA THR A 629 -3.09 28.74 15.55
C THR A 629 -2.38 27.43 15.24
N VAL A 630 -1.99 26.68 16.26
CA VAL A 630 -1.51 25.30 16.09
C VAL A 630 -2.74 24.38 16.08
N ARG A 631 -2.81 23.44 15.14
CA ARG A 631 -3.89 22.44 15.08
C ARG A 631 -3.48 21.22 15.90
N HIS A 632 -4.19 20.95 16.99
CA HIS A 632 -3.94 19.81 17.88
C HIS A 632 -4.96 18.69 17.62
N ASN A 633 -4.85 18.03 16.46
CA ASN A 633 -5.84 17.05 16.02
C ASN A 633 -5.23 15.72 15.58
N ILE A 634 -3.99 15.43 15.98
CA ILE A 634 -3.27 14.25 15.50
C ILE A 634 -2.69 13.44 16.66
N PHE A 635 -2.96 12.14 16.62
CA PHE A 635 -2.40 11.13 17.49
C PHE A 635 -1.36 10.32 16.73
N VAL A 636 -0.16 10.18 17.29
CA VAL A 636 0.95 9.42 16.73
C VAL A 636 1.23 8.24 17.63
N ASN A 637 0.91 7.03 17.17
CA ASN A 637 1.07 5.82 18.00
C ASN A 637 2.53 5.40 18.22
N GLY A 638 3.51 6.14 17.68
CA GLY A 638 4.93 5.87 17.87
C GLY A 638 5.48 4.63 17.16
N SER A 639 4.63 3.83 16.49
CA SER A 639 5.10 2.63 15.80
C SER A 639 5.96 2.93 14.57
N GLY A 640 5.88 4.12 13.97
CA GLY A 640 6.71 4.51 12.84
C GLY A 640 6.42 3.73 11.55
N ARG A 641 7.33 3.91 10.57
CA ARG A 641 7.29 3.21 9.28
C ARG A 641 7.59 1.73 9.45
N ARG A 642 6.74 0.87 8.89
CA ARG A 642 6.93 -0.60 8.95
C ARG A 642 6.95 -1.22 7.56
N THR A 643 7.78 -2.23 7.35
CA THR A 643 7.89 -2.94 6.06
C THR A 643 7.09 -4.26 6.03
N SER A 644 6.74 -4.81 7.20
CA SER A 644 5.95 -6.03 7.34
C SER A 644 4.49 -5.82 6.89
N GLU A 645 3.98 -6.72 6.05
CA GLU A 645 2.56 -6.76 5.67
C GLU A 645 1.65 -7.31 6.77
N PRO A 646 2.03 -8.43 7.45
CA PRO A 646 1.34 -8.87 8.65
C PRO A 646 1.58 -7.84 9.77
N ALA A 647 0.64 -6.92 9.96
CA ALA A 647 0.78 -5.86 10.94
C ALA A 647 0.80 -6.42 12.37
N THR A 648 1.82 -6.04 13.14
CA THR A 648 2.01 -6.48 14.53
C THR A 648 2.15 -5.27 15.45
N ILE A 649 3.33 -4.66 15.50
CA ILE A 649 3.63 -3.52 16.37
C ILE A 649 2.73 -2.33 16.10
N ALA A 650 2.39 -2.06 14.83
CA ALA A 650 1.48 -0.96 14.51
C ALA A 650 0.06 -1.18 15.08
N VAL A 651 -0.41 -2.42 15.13
CA VAL A 651 -1.70 -2.77 15.76
C VAL A 651 -1.60 -2.66 17.27
N ALA A 652 -0.52 -3.19 17.86
CA ALA A 652 -0.28 -3.12 19.30
C ALA A 652 -0.17 -1.67 19.81
N ALA A 653 0.59 -0.84 19.10
CA ALA A 653 0.77 0.58 19.38
C ALA A 653 -0.55 1.34 19.25
N ALA A 654 -1.28 1.17 18.14
CA ALA A 654 -2.57 1.83 17.96
C ALA A 654 -3.59 1.43 19.06
N GLN A 655 -3.66 0.15 19.41
CA GLN A 655 -4.53 -0.33 20.48
C GLN A 655 -4.17 0.29 21.84
N HIS A 656 -2.87 0.44 22.14
CA HIS A 656 -2.42 1.06 23.37
C HIS A 656 -2.67 2.57 23.40
N THR A 657 -2.41 3.28 22.30
CA THR A 657 -2.75 4.71 22.17
C THR A 657 -4.25 4.95 22.36
N LEU A 658 -5.12 4.11 21.79
CA LEU A 658 -6.57 4.18 22.01
C LEU A 658 -6.96 3.86 23.46
N THR A 659 -6.18 3.02 24.15
CA THR A 659 -6.38 2.73 25.57
C THR A 659 -6.02 3.93 26.43
N GLU A 660 -4.87 4.57 26.20
CA GLU A 660 -4.49 5.81 26.87
C GLU A 660 -5.52 6.91 26.62
N LEU A 661 -5.97 7.06 25.37
CA LEU A 661 -7.01 8.03 25.01
C LEU A 661 -8.33 7.77 25.75
N LEU A 662 -8.80 6.53 25.80
CA LEU A 662 -10.04 6.17 26.50
C LEU A 662 -9.96 6.53 27.99
N LEU A 663 -8.90 6.07 28.67
CA LEU A 663 -8.70 6.30 30.10
C LEU A 663 -8.51 7.79 30.38
N TYR A 664 -7.83 8.50 29.50
CA TYR A 664 -7.62 9.93 29.63
C TYR A 664 -8.92 10.72 29.51
N LEU A 665 -9.72 10.45 28.46
CA LEU A 665 -11.03 11.05 28.27
C LEU A 665 -11.93 10.81 29.48
N ALA A 666 -11.99 9.57 29.98
CA ALA A 666 -12.78 9.22 31.16
C ALA A 666 -12.35 10.01 32.39
N LYS A 667 -11.06 10.07 32.70
CA LYS A 667 -10.54 10.85 33.84
C LYS A 667 -10.85 12.33 33.72
N GLN A 668 -10.61 12.92 32.55
CA GLN A 668 -10.82 14.35 32.37
C GLN A 668 -12.30 14.72 32.42
N VAL A 669 -13.17 13.94 31.80
CA VAL A 669 -14.62 14.17 31.89
C VAL A 669 -15.08 14.03 33.35
N LYS A 670 -14.64 13.00 34.09
CA LYS A 670 -14.99 12.86 35.51
C LYS A 670 -14.42 13.99 36.38
N HIS A 671 -13.25 14.53 36.03
CA HIS A 671 -12.65 15.68 36.72
C HIS A 671 -13.44 16.98 36.49
N HIS A 672 -13.88 17.24 35.25
CA HIS A 672 -14.68 18.43 34.91
C HIS A 672 -16.12 18.35 35.44
N PHE A 673 -16.63 17.13 35.63
CA PHE A 673 -17.99 16.85 36.08
C PHE A 673 -17.98 15.94 37.32
N PRO A 674 -17.50 16.43 38.48
CA PRO A 674 -17.35 15.60 39.67
C PRO A 674 -18.71 15.08 40.18
N ASP A 675 -19.72 15.97 40.19
CA ASP A 675 -21.03 15.73 40.78
C ASP A 675 -22.12 15.35 39.76
N SER A 676 -21.74 15.14 38.49
CA SER A 676 -22.68 14.71 37.45
C SER A 676 -22.15 13.53 36.63
N SER A 677 -23.03 12.94 35.84
CA SER A 677 -22.76 11.79 34.97
C SER A 677 -22.96 12.17 33.51
N PRO A 678 -22.10 13.04 32.95
CA PRO A 678 -22.19 13.44 31.54
C PRO A 678 -22.17 12.21 30.64
N PHE A 679 -23.03 12.21 29.62
CA PHE A 679 -23.23 11.07 28.69
C PHE A 679 -23.51 9.72 29.37
N GLY A 680 -24.02 9.73 30.61
CA GLY A 680 -24.32 8.51 31.37
C GLY A 680 -23.08 7.87 32.00
N MET A 681 -21.96 8.58 32.08
CA MET A 681 -20.73 8.06 32.69
C MET A 681 -20.96 7.67 34.16
N THR A 682 -20.72 6.41 34.48
CA THR A 682 -20.86 5.87 35.83
C THR A 682 -19.53 5.63 36.53
N LEU A 683 -18.41 5.48 35.80
CA LEU A 683 -17.11 5.17 36.41
C LEU A 683 -16.67 6.23 37.44
N THR A 684 -16.24 5.76 38.62
CA THR A 684 -15.71 6.62 39.69
C THR A 684 -14.20 6.89 39.52
N GLN A 685 -13.65 7.80 40.32
CA GLN A 685 -12.21 8.05 40.33
C GLN A 685 -11.42 6.81 40.76
N GLU A 686 -11.94 6.04 41.71
CA GLU A 686 -11.36 4.78 42.18
C GLU A 686 -11.37 3.71 41.09
N SER A 687 -12.48 3.59 40.33
CA SER A 687 -12.59 2.68 39.19
C SER A 687 -11.52 2.99 38.13
N LEU A 688 -11.28 4.28 37.85
CA LEU A 688 -10.27 4.73 36.90
C LEU A 688 -8.84 4.48 37.40
N ALA A 689 -8.58 4.68 38.70
CA ALA A 689 -7.29 4.37 39.32
C ALA A 689 -7.00 2.85 39.30
N ALA A 690 -8.03 2.01 39.46
CA ALA A 690 -7.89 0.57 39.33
C ALA A 690 -7.50 0.16 37.89
N LEU A 691 -8.17 0.73 36.88
CA LEU A 691 -7.84 0.50 35.46
C LEU A 691 -6.43 0.97 35.08
N ASP A 692 -5.95 2.09 35.65
CA ASP A 692 -4.57 2.53 35.47
C ASP A 692 -3.57 1.53 36.02
N LYS A 693 -3.82 1.03 37.23
CA LYS A 693 -2.93 0.07 37.84
C LYS A 693 -2.88 -1.23 37.01
N MET A 694 -4.05 -1.70 36.55
CA MET A 694 -4.12 -2.85 35.63
C MET A 694 -3.36 -2.61 34.33
N LYS A 695 -3.40 -1.39 33.78
CA LYS A 695 -2.61 -1.00 32.60
C LYS A 695 -1.11 -1.10 32.88
N ASP A 696 -0.65 -0.57 34.01
CA ASP A 696 0.76 -0.63 34.38
C ASP A 696 1.23 -2.07 34.57
N ASP A 697 0.48 -2.92 35.25
CA ASP A 697 0.83 -4.33 35.39
C ASP A 697 0.83 -5.07 34.04
N PHE A 698 -0.13 -4.76 33.17
CA PHE A 698 -0.16 -5.30 31.81
C PHE A 698 1.14 -4.96 31.05
N LEU A 699 1.59 -3.72 31.11
CA LEU A 699 2.79 -3.27 30.40
C LEU A 699 4.08 -3.83 31.01
N ASP A 700 4.19 -3.77 32.35
CA ASP A 700 5.44 -4.06 33.04
C ASP A 700 5.63 -5.56 33.30
N ILE A 701 4.54 -6.35 33.32
CA ILE A 701 4.55 -7.80 33.56
C ILE A 701 4.13 -8.56 32.30
N ASN A 702 2.85 -8.48 31.89
CA ASN A 702 2.30 -9.37 30.86
C ASN A 702 3.00 -9.22 29.51
N VAL A 703 3.15 -7.98 29.02
CA VAL A 703 3.80 -7.68 27.73
C VAL A 703 5.25 -8.17 27.72
N VAL A 704 5.98 -7.93 28.82
CA VAL A 704 7.39 -8.34 28.98
C VAL A 704 7.53 -9.86 28.97
N GLN A 705 6.64 -10.57 29.66
CA GLN A 705 6.63 -12.04 29.73
C GLN A 705 6.31 -12.70 28.39
N ILE A 706 5.44 -12.09 27.59
CA ILE A 706 5.06 -12.59 26.27
C ILE A 706 6.16 -12.32 25.23
N MET A 707 6.62 -11.07 25.14
CA MET A 707 7.56 -10.64 24.11
C MET A 707 9.01 -11.03 24.42
N GLY A 708 9.34 -11.22 25.70
CA GLY A 708 10.70 -11.51 26.18
C GLY A 708 11.64 -10.34 25.94
N THR A 709 11.14 -9.11 26.03
CA THR A 709 11.93 -7.89 25.91
C THR A 709 11.42 -6.89 26.95
N THR A 710 12.32 -6.15 27.60
CA THR A 710 11.96 -5.14 28.60
C THR A 710 11.53 -3.82 27.94
N PRO A 711 10.91 -2.89 28.67
CA PRO A 711 10.64 -1.52 28.22
C PRO A 711 11.86 -0.76 27.71
N THR A 712 13.07 -1.14 28.12
CA THR A 712 14.34 -0.53 27.68
C THR A 712 14.94 -1.23 26.45
N GLY A 713 14.28 -2.23 25.88
CA GLY A 713 14.76 -2.99 24.72
C GLY A 713 15.68 -4.18 25.04
N ASN A 714 15.92 -4.48 26.31
CA ASN A 714 16.79 -5.61 26.69
C ASN A 714 16.04 -6.93 26.52
N THR A 715 16.66 -7.90 25.86
CA THR A 715 16.07 -9.24 25.69
C THR A 715 16.16 -10.04 26.99
N ILE A 716 15.08 -10.73 27.35
CA ILE A 716 15.00 -11.63 28.50
C ILE A 716 14.38 -12.97 28.11
N GLU A 717 14.81 -14.05 28.77
CA GLU A 717 14.22 -15.37 28.57
C GLU A 717 13.09 -15.60 29.57
N THR A 718 11.87 -15.76 29.06
CA THR A 718 10.67 -15.97 29.87
C THR A 718 10.09 -17.36 29.61
N ALA A 719 9.44 -17.95 30.61
CA ALA A 719 8.80 -19.26 30.46
C ALA A 719 7.65 -19.19 29.45
N ILE A 720 6.83 -18.13 29.51
CA ILE A 720 5.68 -17.92 28.62
C ILE A 720 6.11 -17.85 27.16
N ARG A 721 7.09 -16.99 26.83
CA ARG A 721 7.61 -16.88 25.46
C ARG A 721 8.16 -18.19 24.93
N ARG A 722 8.86 -18.97 25.76
CA ARG A 722 9.37 -20.29 25.38
C ARG A 722 8.23 -21.24 25.04
N THR A 723 7.18 -21.27 25.86
CA THR A 723 5.98 -22.08 25.62
C THR A 723 5.28 -21.66 24.32
N LEU A 724 5.14 -20.36 24.06
CA LEU A 724 4.55 -19.85 22.81
C LEU A 724 5.34 -20.28 21.57
N ILE A 725 6.67 -20.11 21.61
CA ILE A 725 7.56 -20.51 20.51
C ILE A 725 7.55 -22.02 20.31
N ALA A 726 7.58 -22.80 21.40
CA ALA A 726 7.52 -24.25 21.34
C ALA A 726 6.20 -24.73 20.72
N GLY A 727 5.06 -24.17 21.16
CA GLY A 727 3.74 -24.49 20.62
C GLY A 727 3.64 -24.18 19.12
N GLY A 728 4.06 -22.99 18.70
CA GLY A 728 4.08 -22.62 17.28
C GLY A 728 4.95 -23.55 16.44
N ARG A 729 6.13 -23.93 16.95
CA ARG A 729 7.03 -24.89 16.27
C ARG A 729 6.43 -26.29 16.19
N THR A 730 5.72 -26.74 17.22
CA THR A 730 4.98 -28.01 17.19
C THR A 730 3.92 -27.99 16.11
N TRP A 731 3.14 -26.91 16.01
CA TRP A 731 2.15 -26.76 14.94
C TRP A 731 2.76 -26.70 13.54
N ALA A 732 4.00 -26.19 13.40
CA ALA A 732 4.69 -26.18 12.12
C ALA A 732 4.97 -27.59 11.61
N LEU A 733 5.15 -28.57 12.50
CA LEU A 733 5.35 -29.97 12.11
C LEU A 733 4.11 -30.56 11.44
N HIS A 734 2.90 -30.12 11.80
CA HIS A 734 1.66 -30.56 11.13
C HIS A 734 1.58 -30.08 9.69
N ILE A 735 2.12 -28.89 9.41
CA ILE A 735 2.16 -28.30 8.08
C ILE A 735 3.30 -28.91 7.25
N LEU A 736 4.45 -29.12 7.88
CA LEU A 736 5.65 -29.69 7.24
C LEU A 736 5.62 -31.21 7.10
N GLU A 737 4.64 -31.89 7.67
CA GLU A 737 4.49 -33.35 7.60
C GLU A 737 4.53 -33.86 6.16
N THR A 738 3.66 -33.33 5.30
CA THR A 738 3.54 -33.79 3.91
C THR A 738 4.86 -33.59 3.13
N PRO A 739 5.47 -32.39 3.09
CA PRO A 739 6.72 -32.20 2.37
C PRO A 739 7.89 -32.98 2.98
N LEU A 740 7.94 -33.16 4.30
CA LEU A 740 8.99 -33.96 4.95
C LEU A 740 8.87 -35.44 4.58
N ALA A 741 7.68 -36.03 4.68
CA ALA A 741 7.43 -37.42 4.33
C ALA A 741 7.72 -37.69 2.85
N TRP A 742 7.33 -36.77 1.97
CA TRP A 742 7.66 -36.84 0.55
C TRP A 742 9.16 -36.72 0.30
N GLY A 743 9.87 -35.83 1.00
CA GLY A 743 11.32 -35.67 0.88
C GLY A 743 12.07 -36.93 1.31
N ILE A 744 11.69 -37.55 2.43
CA ILE A 744 12.26 -38.82 2.89
C ILE A 744 12.01 -39.92 1.85
N HIS A 745 10.77 -40.01 1.33
CA HIS A 745 10.44 -41.01 0.33
C HIS A 745 11.20 -40.81 -0.99
N ALA A 746 11.29 -39.56 -1.47
CA ALA A 746 12.03 -39.23 -2.68
C ALA A 746 13.52 -39.59 -2.54
N LEU A 747 14.12 -39.35 -1.37
CA LEU A 747 15.50 -39.77 -1.09
C LEU A 747 15.64 -41.30 -1.08
N TYR A 748 14.69 -42.01 -0.47
CA TYR A 748 14.65 -43.48 -0.51
C TYR A 748 14.60 -44.01 -1.95
N VAL A 749 13.74 -43.44 -2.82
CA VAL A 749 13.66 -43.82 -4.23
C VAL A 749 14.97 -43.48 -4.97
N ALA A 750 15.51 -42.28 -4.77
CA ALA A 750 16.75 -41.85 -5.41
C ALA A 750 17.93 -42.78 -5.07
N ILE A 751 18.02 -43.24 -3.81
CA ILE A 751 19.06 -44.19 -3.38
C ILE A 751 18.79 -45.57 -3.97
N THR A 752 17.60 -46.14 -3.76
CA THR A 752 17.33 -47.54 -4.08
C THR A 752 17.21 -47.82 -5.59
N VAL A 753 16.64 -46.88 -6.35
CA VAL A 753 16.53 -46.97 -7.81
C VAL A 753 17.77 -46.42 -8.48
N GLY A 754 18.32 -45.30 -8.00
CA GLY A 754 19.53 -44.70 -8.56
C GLY A 754 20.76 -45.61 -8.46
N TRP A 755 20.80 -46.53 -7.49
CA TRP A 755 21.83 -47.58 -7.40
C TRP A 755 21.95 -48.44 -8.66
N ALA A 756 20.84 -48.63 -9.41
CA ALA A 756 20.86 -49.40 -10.64
C ALA A 756 21.68 -48.73 -11.76
N ILE A 757 21.91 -47.41 -11.69
CA ILE A 757 22.68 -46.67 -12.71
C ILE A 757 24.14 -47.16 -12.76
N PRO A 758 24.90 -47.17 -11.65
CA PRO A 758 26.26 -47.71 -11.64
C PRO A 758 26.35 -49.25 -11.53
N PHE A 759 25.38 -49.94 -10.93
CA PHE A 759 25.52 -51.36 -10.56
C PHE A 759 24.56 -52.34 -11.27
N GLY A 760 23.66 -51.85 -12.13
CA GLY A 760 22.75 -52.69 -12.93
C GLY A 760 21.61 -53.37 -12.18
N HIS A 761 21.46 -53.13 -10.87
CA HIS A 761 20.37 -53.68 -10.05
C HIS A 761 19.89 -52.66 -9.00
N THR A 762 18.62 -52.75 -8.61
CA THR A 762 18.06 -51.93 -7.52
C THR A 762 18.32 -52.58 -6.15
N ILE A 763 18.25 -51.79 -5.08
CA ILE A 763 18.30 -52.28 -3.69
C ILE A 763 16.93 -52.07 -3.02
N PRO A 764 15.93 -52.89 -3.31
CA PRO A 764 14.61 -52.75 -2.71
C PRO A 764 14.63 -53.27 -1.26
N LEU A 765 13.99 -52.54 -0.35
CA LEU A 765 14.14 -52.71 1.10
C LEU A 765 13.74 -54.10 1.58
N ALA A 766 12.55 -54.58 1.21
CA ALA A 766 12.00 -55.82 1.72
C ALA A 766 12.77 -57.03 1.18
N LYS A 767 13.17 -57.04 -0.10
CA LYS A 767 14.08 -58.08 -0.63
C LYS A 767 15.45 -58.05 0.01
N THR A 768 16.00 -56.87 0.29
CA THR A 768 17.33 -56.76 0.93
C THR A 768 17.29 -57.34 2.34
N ILE A 769 16.22 -57.05 3.10
CA ILE A 769 15.99 -57.63 4.42
C ILE A 769 15.77 -59.15 4.31
N LEU A 770 14.95 -59.62 3.36
CA LEU A 770 14.74 -61.05 3.14
C LEU A 770 16.06 -61.76 2.81
N ALA A 771 16.87 -61.19 1.92
CA ALA A 771 18.16 -61.75 1.54
C ALA A 771 19.12 -61.84 2.73
N LEU A 772 19.15 -60.82 3.59
CA LEU A 772 19.93 -60.82 4.84
C LEU A 772 19.44 -61.89 5.82
N ILE A 773 18.12 -62.05 5.98
CA ILE A 773 17.52 -63.08 6.85
C ILE A 773 17.84 -64.49 6.32
N VAL A 774 17.65 -64.72 5.02
CA VAL A 774 17.94 -66.00 4.36
C VAL A 774 19.41 -66.37 4.51
N TRP A 775 20.30 -65.39 4.32
CA TRP A 775 21.74 -65.56 4.53
C TRP A 775 22.06 -65.87 5.99
N ALA A 776 21.54 -65.11 6.95
CA ALA A 776 21.79 -65.31 8.38
C ALA A 776 21.24 -66.66 8.89
N ALA A 777 20.07 -67.07 8.40
CA ALA A 777 19.40 -68.30 8.79
C ALA A 777 19.85 -69.54 7.99
N HIS A 778 20.81 -69.40 7.06
CA HIS A 778 21.35 -70.48 6.22
C HIS A 778 20.26 -71.27 5.47
N ILE A 779 19.21 -70.58 5.00
CA ILE A 779 18.10 -71.23 4.28
C ILE A 779 18.53 -71.53 2.84
N PRO A 780 18.37 -72.78 2.34
CA PRO A 780 18.72 -73.16 0.97
C PRO A 780 17.96 -72.33 -0.09
N GLN A 781 18.65 -71.82 -1.12
CA GLN A 781 18.07 -70.92 -2.13
C GLN A 781 17.05 -71.59 -3.07
N ASP A 782 17.06 -72.91 -3.14
CA ASP A 782 16.18 -73.78 -3.93
C ASP A 782 14.90 -74.21 -3.19
N ALA A 783 14.68 -73.71 -1.97
CA ALA A 783 13.47 -74.01 -1.22
C ALA A 783 12.20 -73.50 -1.94
N LEU A 784 11.22 -74.41 -2.15
CA LEU A 784 9.89 -74.10 -2.69
C LEU A 784 9.25 -72.86 -2.02
N PHE A 785 9.50 -72.69 -0.72
CA PHE A 785 9.07 -71.54 0.08
C PHE A 785 9.59 -70.19 -0.46
N LEU A 786 10.86 -70.09 -0.86
CA LEU A 786 11.44 -68.86 -1.43
C LEU A 786 10.82 -68.50 -2.79
N GLY A 787 10.43 -69.50 -3.59
CA GLY A 787 9.69 -69.31 -4.84
C GLY A 787 8.32 -68.67 -4.65
N ILE A 788 7.65 -68.93 -3.52
CA ILE A 788 6.34 -68.36 -3.16
C ILE A 788 6.51 -66.99 -2.47
N VAL A 789 7.52 -66.82 -1.63
CA VAL A 789 7.74 -65.60 -0.84
C VAL A 789 8.32 -64.46 -1.68
N ASN A 790 9.19 -64.73 -2.64
CA ASN A 790 9.82 -63.69 -3.46
C ASN A 790 8.83 -62.80 -4.25
N PRO A 791 7.78 -63.35 -4.89
CA PRO A 791 6.73 -62.53 -5.51
C PRO A 791 6.00 -61.64 -4.50
N VAL A 792 5.67 -62.18 -3.32
CA VAL A 792 4.99 -61.43 -2.25
C VAL A 792 5.87 -60.28 -1.73
N VAL A 793 7.15 -60.54 -1.49
CA VAL A 793 8.10 -59.50 -1.06
C VAL A 793 8.33 -58.45 -2.15
N SER A 794 8.32 -58.85 -3.43
CA SER A 794 8.33 -57.90 -4.55
C SER A 794 7.10 -56.99 -4.54
N LEU A 795 5.91 -57.54 -4.26
CA LEU A 795 4.68 -56.74 -4.11
C LEU A 795 4.75 -55.80 -2.91
N ILE A 796 5.39 -56.21 -1.81
CA ILE A 796 5.63 -55.35 -0.64
C ILE A 796 6.55 -54.19 -1.02
N ASP A 797 7.65 -54.44 -1.72
CA ASP A 797 8.54 -53.37 -2.19
C ASP A 797 7.81 -52.40 -3.14
N ILE A 798 6.99 -52.92 -4.07
CA ILE A 798 6.11 -52.09 -4.92
C ILE A 798 5.17 -51.26 -4.05
N ALA A 799 4.55 -51.85 -3.03
CA ALA A 799 3.68 -51.13 -2.11
C ALA A 799 4.44 -50.05 -1.31
N ILE A 800 5.68 -50.30 -0.88
CA ILE A 800 6.54 -49.29 -0.24
C ILE A 800 6.86 -48.17 -1.23
N TYR A 801 7.14 -48.48 -2.49
CA TYR A 801 7.36 -47.44 -3.51
C TYR A 801 6.12 -46.59 -3.77
N ILE A 802 4.94 -47.19 -3.82
CA ILE A 802 3.67 -46.49 -4.08
C ILE A 802 3.17 -45.71 -2.85
N PHE A 803 3.18 -46.33 -1.67
CA PHE A 803 2.58 -45.80 -0.44
C PHE A 803 3.61 -45.33 0.59
N GLY A 804 4.90 -45.30 0.26
CA GLY A 804 5.96 -44.99 1.22
C GLY A 804 5.82 -43.61 1.85
N SER A 805 5.40 -42.58 1.10
CA SER A 805 5.13 -41.25 1.67
C SER A 805 4.04 -41.28 2.75
N TRP A 806 3.03 -42.16 2.60
CA TRP A 806 2.01 -42.40 3.62
C TRP A 806 2.59 -43.14 4.83
N LEU A 807 3.41 -44.17 4.63
CA LEU A 807 4.10 -44.90 5.70
C LEU A 807 5.04 -44.00 6.51
N TRP A 808 5.83 -43.15 5.84
CA TRP A 808 6.68 -42.16 6.48
C TRP A 808 5.87 -41.14 7.28
N THR A 809 4.70 -40.75 6.78
CA THR A 809 3.78 -39.87 7.52
C THR A 809 3.34 -40.52 8.84
N LEU A 810 2.95 -41.80 8.81
CA LEU A 810 2.59 -42.54 10.02
C LEU A 810 3.77 -42.67 10.98
N GLY A 811 4.97 -42.99 10.47
CA GLY A 811 6.19 -43.06 11.26
C GLY A 811 6.53 -41.73 11.93
N LEU A 812 6.48 -40.62 11.18
CA LEU A 812 6.70 -39.27 11.72
C LEU A 812 5.72 -38.95 12.83
N ARG A 813 4.42 -39.24 12.63
CA ARG A 813 3.38 -39.03 13.66
C ARG A 813 3.65 -39.85 14.90
N TYR A 814 4.02 -41.13 14.74
CA TYR A 814 4.33 -42.02 15.85
C TYR A 814 5.48 -41.47 16.70
N PHE A 815 6.60 -41.10 16.09
CA PHE A 815 7.75 -40.53 16.82
C PHE A 815 7.49 -39.15 17.42
N GLN A 816 6.55 -38.39 16.85
CA GLN A 816 6.17 -37.06 17.33
C GLN A 816 5.00 -37.09 18.32
N GLY A 817 4.46 -38.27 18.66
CA GLY A 817 3.31 -38.40 19.56
C GLY A 817 2.01 -37.80 19.00
N ARG A 818 1.85 -37.72 17.67
CA ARG A 818 0.70 -37.12 16.99
C ARG A 818 -0.34 -38.16 16.60
N GLN A 819 -1.58 -37.73 16.38
CA GLN A 819 -2.69 -38.61 15.99
C GLN A 819 -2.42 -39.29 14.64
N LEU A 820 -2.26 -40.63 14.65
CA LEU A 820 -1.83 -41.40 13.47
C LEU A 820 -2.79 -41.30 12.28
N LEU A 821 -4.10 -41.25 12.51
CA LEU A 821 -5.14 -41.25 11.47
C LEU A 821 -5.71 -39.85 11.15
N ALA A 822 -5.01 -38.78 11.53
CA ALA A 822 -5.35 -37.42 11.09
C ALA A 822 -5.37 -37.34 9.55
N ARG A 823 -6.24 -36.50 8.95
CA ARG A 823 -6.23 -36.34 7.48
C ARG A 823 -4.86 -35.84 7.03
N ILE A 824 -4.42 -36.33 5.88
CA ILE A 824 -3.15 -35.95 5.24
C ILE A 824 -3.46 -34.90 4.18
N GLY A 825 -2.57 -33.93 4.01
CA GLY A 825 -2.71 -32.85 3.04
C GLY A 825 -2.68 -31.47 3.68
N LYS A 826 -3.34 -30.51 3.03
CA LYS A 826 -3.41 -29.11 3.47
C LYS A 826 -4.10 -29.02 4.84
N ARG A 827 -3.56 -28.20 5.73
CA ARG A 827 -4.11 -27.95 7.07
C ARG A 827 -5.10 -26.80 7.05
N THR A 828 -6.14 -26.93 7.87
CA THR A 828 -7.11 -25.88 8.15
C THR A 828 -6.88 -25.40 9.58
N LEU A 829 -6.72 -24.10 9.77
CA LEU A 829 -6.65 -23.42 11.05
C LEU A 829 -7.92 -22.59 11.24
N VAL A 830 -8.61 -22.81 12.36
CA VAL A 830 -9.73 -22.00 12.81
C VAL A 830 -9.31 -21.26 14.08
N ILE A 831 -9.44 -19.93 14.10
CA ILE A 831 -9.08 -19.06 15.22
C ILE A 831 -10.36 -18.53 15.86
N GLY A 832 -10.65 -18.95 17.09
CA GLY A 832 -11.73 -18.42 17.90
C GLY A 832 -11.21 -17.46 18.96
N ASP A 833 -11.60 -16.19 18.91
CA ASP A 833 -11.44 -15.22 19.99
C ASP A 833 -12.50 -14.13 19.78
N VAL A 834 -12.54 -13.13 20.66
CA VAL A 834 -13.42 -11.96 20.51
C VAL A 834 -13.27 -11.34 19.10
N PRO A 835 -14.35 -10.79 18.51
CA PRO A 835 -14.41 -10.50 17.08
C PRO A 835 -13.24 -9.69 16.50
N TRP A 836 -12.75 -8.67 17.21
CA TRP A 836 -11.64 -7.84 16.73
C TRP A 836 -10.30 -8.60 16.74
N VAL A 837 -10.05 -9.46 17.73
CA VAL A 837 -8.83 -10.28 17.82
C VAL A 837 -8.85 -11.37 16.75
N SER A 838 -9.96 -12.09 16.57
CA SER A 838 -10.05 -13.15 15.56
C SER A 838 -9.92 -12.61 14.14
N LYS A 839 -10.50 -11.44 13.83
CA LYS A 839 -10.30 -10.73 12.54
C LYS A 839 -8.83 -10.34 12.32
N LEU A 840 -8.19 -9.71 13.31
CA LEU A 840 -6.78 -9.31 13.24
C LEU A 840 -5.86 -10.53 13.04
N LEU A 841 -6.05 -11.58 13.82
CA LEU A 841 -5.24 -12.80 13.71
C LEU A 841 -5.48 -13.55 12.40
N LYS A 842 -6.72 -13.61 11.91
CA LYS A 842 -7.01 -14.18 10.58
C LYS A 842 -6.24 -13.46 9.48
N SER A 843 -6.25 -12.13 9.48
CA SER A 843 -5.48 -11.33 8.50
C SER A 843 -3.97 -11.57 8.67
N TYR A 844 -3.47 -11.50 9.91
CA TYR A 844 -2.06 -11.71 10.24
C TYR A 844 -1.54 -13.08 9.75
N VAL A 845 -2.19 -14.18 10.13
CA VAL A 845 -1.75 -15.54 9.77
C VAL A 845 -1.94 -15.83 8.27
N SER A 846 -3.00 -15.30 7.65
CA SER A 846 -3.18 -15.40 6.19
C SER A 846 -2.01 -14.76 5.44
N LYS A 847 -1.61 -13.53 5.83
CA LYS A 847 -0.47 -12.83 5.24
C LYS A 847 0.85 -13.58 5.49
N LEU A 848 1.03 -14.17 6.68
CA LEU A 848 2.21 -15.00 7.02
C LEU A 848 2.44 -16.19 6.07
N PHE A 849 1.36 -16.77 5.54
CA PHE A 849 1.40 -17.96 4.67
C PHE A 849 1.13 -17.66 3.18
N SER A 850 0.95 -16.41 2.80
CA SER A 850 0.56 -15.99 1.45
C SER A 850 1.54 -16.40 0.34
N LEU A 851 2.85 -16.47 0.66
CA LEU A 851 3.90 -16.96 -0.25
C LEU A 851 4.26 -18.44 -0.06
N SER A 852 3.59 -19.14 0.85
CA SER A 852 3.84 -20.57 1.09
C SER A 852 3.56 -21.40 -0.16
N TYR A 853 4.21 -22.56 -0.24
CA TYR A 853 3.95 -23.55 -1.28
C TYR A 853 2.67 -24.29 -0.97
N GLY A 854 1.89 -24.69 -1.98
CA GLY A 854 0.59 -25.34 -1.78
C GLY A 854 0.65 -26.53 -0.81
N ILE A 855 1.71 -27.33 -0.89
CA ILE A 855 1.98 -28.50 -0.03
C ILE A 855 2.25 -28.15 1.44
N ALA A 856 2.64 -26.91 1.73
CA ALA A 856 2.94 -26.39 3.08
C ALA A 856 2.09 -25.14 3.39
N SER A 857 0.94 -25.00 2.72
CA SER A 857 0.03 -23.87 2.91
C SER A 857 -0.97 -24.15 4.03
N LEU A 858 -1.52 -23.08 4.59
CA LEU A 858 -2.51 -23.12 5.66
C LEU A 858 -3.77 -22.40 5.19
N GLU A 859 -4.94 -23.00 5.43
CA GLU A 859 -6.22 -22.33 5.25
C GLU A 859 -6.64 -21.71 6.57
N VAL A 860 -6.83 -20.39 6.61
CA VAL A 860 -7.04 -19.66 7.86
C VAL A 860 -8.45 -19.11 7.93
N HIS A 861 -9.15 -19.45 8.99
CA HIS A 861 -10.48 -18.98 9.32
C HIS A 861 -10.49 -18.34 10.71
N GLY A 862 -11.45 -17.46 10.96
CA GLY A 862 -11.62 -16.80 12.24
C GLY A 862 -13.09 -16.49 12.49
N ALA A 863 -13.53 -16.66 13.74
CA ALA A 863 -14.92 -16.47 14.18
C ALA A 863 -14.99 -16.21 15.69
N ASN A 864 -16.15 -15.80 16.19
CA ASN A 864 -16.42 -15.62 17.62
C ASN A 864 -16.80 -16.98 18.27
N PRO A 865 -16.01 -17.50 19.22
CA PRO A 865 -16.32 -18.76 19.88
C PRO A 865 -17.57 -18.71 20.77
N GLU A 866 -18.06 -17.51 21.13
CA GLU A 866 -19.27 -17.32 21.93
C GLU A 866 -20.56 -17.35 21.10
N ASP A 867 -20.46 -17.25 19.77
CA ASP A 867 -21.62 -17.02 18.90
C ASP A 867 -21.55 -17.87 17.61
N ASP A 868 -20.82 -17.40 16.59
CA ASP A 868 -20.90 -17.90 15.22
C ASP A 868 -19.93 -19.05 14.88
N LEU A 869 -18.85 -19.27 15.65
CA LEU A 869 -17.79 -20.23 15.28
C LEU A 869 -18.30 -21.64 15.03
N LEU A 870 -19.18 -22.15 15.90
CA LEU A 870 -19.74 -23.49 15.79
C LEU A 870 -20.69 -23.63 14.60
N HIS A 871 -21.48 -22.60 14.33
CA HIS A 871 -22.39 -22.58 13.18
C HIS A 871 -21.61 -22.52 11.86
N ASP A 872 -20.63 -21.63 11.78
CA ASP A 872 -19.87 -21.39 10.56
C ASP A 872 -18.84 -22.49 10.26
N PHE A 873 -18.25 -23.09 11.30
CA PHE A 873 -17.12 -24.01 11.15
C PHE A 873 -17.28 -25.36 11.82
N GLY A 874 -18.23 -25.56 12.74
CA GLY A 874 -18.42 -26.85 13.42
C GLY A 874 -18.64 -28.02 12.45
N HIS A 875 -19.40 -27.79 11.39
CA HIS A 875 -19.64 -28.76 10.32
C HIS A 875 -18.42 -28.99 9.39
N ARG A 876 -17.39 -28.15 9.50
CA ARG A 876 -16.14 -28.22 8.71
C ARG A 876 -14.97 -28.79 9.52
N VAL A 877 -15.13 -28.95 10.84
CA VAL A 877 -14.12 -29.56 11.69
C VAL A 877 -13.96 -31.03 11.32
N VAL A 878 -12.71 -31.43 11.07
CA VAL A 878 -12.34 -32.80 10.70
C VAL A 878 -11.05 -33.21 11.40
N ARG A 879 -10.71 -34.49 11.28
CA ARG A 879 -9.47 -35.06 11.80
C ARG A 879 -8.22 -34.29 11.35
N GLY A 880 -7.49 -33.70 12.29
CA GLY A 880 -6.30 -32.92 12.01
C GLY A 880 -6.56 -31.46 11.59
N THR A 881 -7.77 -30.95 11.79
CA THR A 881 -8.03 -29.50 11.86
C THR A 881 -7.31 -28.92 13.06
N LEU A 882 -6.67 -27.76 12.92
CA LEU A 882 -6.06 -27.01 14.01
C LEU A 882 -7.08 -25.97 14.50
N LEU A 883 -7.42 -25.99 15.79
CA LEU A 883 -8.34 -25.04 16.41
C LEU A 883 -7.61 -24.28 17.50
N PHE A 884 -7.50 -22.97 17.35
CA PHE A 884 -6.92 -22.06 18.34
C PHE A 884 -8.04 -21.28 19.02
N LEU A 885 -8.14 -21.34 20.34
CA LEU A 885 -9.19 -20.65 21.11
C LEU A 885 -8.59 -19.74 22.17
N GLY A 886 -8.88 -18.45 22.07
CA GLY A 886 -8.74 -17.51 23.17
C GLY A 886 -9.87 -17.68 24.17
N VAL A 887 -9.52 -17.76 25.46
CA VAL A 887 -10.44 -17.98 26.56
C VAL A 887 -10.31 -16.82 27.56
N PRO A 888 -11.39 -16.06 27.82
CA PRO A 888 -11.38 -14.99 28.82
C PRO A 888 -11.27 -15.57 30.24
N ASP A 889 -10.86 -14.76 31.21
CA ASP A 889 -10.69 -15.20 32.61
C ASP A 889 -12.02 -15.22 33.36
N GLY A 890 -12.64 -16.38 33.46
CA GLY A 890 -13.95 -16.57 34.09
C GLY A 890 -13.96 -16.38 35.62
N ARG A 891 -12.80 -16.19 36.26
CA ARG A 891 -12.74 -15.91 37.70
C ARG A 891 -13.12 -14.46 38.07
N ARG A 892 -13.20 -13.58 37.07
CA ARG A 892 -13.28 -12.13 37.27
C ARG A 892 -14.71 -11.60 37.48
N GLY A 893 -15.68 -12.19 36.79
CA GLY A 893 -17.09 -11.77 36.86
C GLY A 893 -18.06 -12.82 36.34
N GLN A 894 -19.36 -12.63 36.61
CA GLN A 894 -20.43 -13.52 36.12
C GLN A 894 -20.46 -13.59 34.59
N LYS A 895 -20.36 -12.43 33.94
CA LYS A 895 -20.32 -12.32 32.48
C LYS A 895 -19.07 -13.00 31.89
N GLN A 896 -17.88 -12.69 32.43
CA GLN A 896 -16.62 -13.31 31.99
C GLN A 896 -16.64 -14.83 32.22
N LYS A 897 -17.27 -15.31 33.30
CA LYS A 897 -17.49 -16.73 33.53
C LYS A 897 -18.39 -17.37 32.48
N HIS A 898 -19.46 -16.67 32.07
CA HIS A 898 -20.32 -17.13 30.99
C HIS A 898 -19.54 -17.23 29.66
N GLN A 899 -18.75 -16.20 29.35
CA GLN A 899 -17.89 -16.16 28.15
C GLN A 899 -16.81 -17.25 28.16
N GLU A 900 -16.14 -17.47 29.28
CA GLU A 900 -15.16 -18.55 29.47
C GLU A 900 -15.83 -19.91 29.20
N ASN A 901 -17.00 -20.14 29.81
CA ASN A 901 -17.74 -21.38 29.62
C ASN A 901 -18.18 -21.56 28.17
N ALA A 902 -18.65 -20.49 27.50
CA ALA A 902 -19.04 -20.54 26.09
C ALA A 902 -17.86 -20.93 25.20
N ALA A 903 -16.70 -20.29 25.35
CA ALA A 903 -15.49 -20.62 24.60
C ALA A 903 -15.01 -22.06 24.84
N ILE A 904 -15.01 -22.52 26.09
CA ILE A 904 -14.66 -23.90 26.46
C ILE A 904 -15.65 -24.89 25.86
N MET A 905 -16.95 -24.62 25.96
CA MET A 905 -18.01 -25.47 25.39
C MET A 905 -17.88 -25.56 23.88
N THR A 906 -17.61 -24.45 23.20
CA THR A 906 -17.35 -24.42 21.76
C THR A 906 -16.16 -25.29 21.38
N GLY A 907 -15.05 -25.17 22.11
CA GLY A 907 -13.89 -26.04 21.92
C GLY A 907 -14.20 -27.52 22.17
N LYS A 908 -15.04 -27.83 23.16
CA LYS A 908 -15.44 -29.20 23.48
C LYS A 908 -16.38 -29.81 22.46
N GLN A 909 -17.32 -29.04 21.93
CA GLN A 909 -18.19 -29.50 20.85
C GLN A 909 -17.38 -29.75 19.58
N ALA A 910 -16.43 -28.87 19.25
CA ALA A 910 -15.52 -29.08 18.12
C ALA A 910 -14.63 -30.33 18.32
N ASP A 911 -14.04 -30.51 19.51
CA ASP A 911 -13.25 -31.71 19.87
C ASP A 911 -14.09 -33.00 19.87
N GLY A 912 -15.41 -32.89 20.10
CA GLY A 912 -16.37 -33.98 20.00
C GLY A 912 -16.60 -34.48 18.57
N VAL A 913 -16.26 -33.70 17.55
CA VAL A 913 -16.34 -34.11 16.14
C VAL A 913 -15.18 -35.06 15.81
N ARG A 914 -15.34 -36.33 16.19
CA ARG A 914 -14.31 -37.38 16.03
C ARG A 914 -14.72 -38.47 15.07
N ASN A 915 -13.74 -39.08 14.41
CA ASN A 915 -13.91 -40.25 13.55
C ASN A 915 -12.71 -41.20 13.71
N ILE A 916 -12.95 -42.48 14.02
CA ILE A 916 -11.89 -43.44 14.44
C ILE A 916 -11.06 -42.87 15.60
N ASP A 917 -11.74 -42.31 16.60
CA ASP A 917 -11.14 -41.68 17.81
C ASP A 917 -10.06 -40.60 17.55
N VAL A 918 -10.12 -39.98 16.38
CA VAL A 918 -9.24 -38.89 15.98
C VAL A 918 -10.12 -37.67 15.68
N GLY A 919 -9.68 -36.50 16.12
CA GLY A 919 -10.44 -35.25 16.09
C GLY A 919 -9.59 -34.06 15.64
N PRO A 920 -10.03 -32.81 15.90
CA PRO A 920 -9.17 -31.65 15.77
C PRO A 920 -8.08 -31.64 16.85
N GLU A 921 -7.04 -30.84 16.63
CA GLU A 921 -6.09 -30.45 17.66
C GLU A 921 -6.47 -29.08 18.20
N VAL A 922 -6.89 -29.04 19.46
CA VAL A 922 -7.41 -27.84 20.11
C VAL A 922 -6.34 -27.27 21.05
N VAL A 923 -5.87 -26.06 20.75
CA VAL A 923 -5.02 -25.26 21.62
C VAL A 923 -5.87 -24.15 22.22
N VAL A 924 -5.94 -24.11 23.55
CA VAL A 924 -6.59 -23.02 24.29
C VAL A 924 -5.55 -22.08 24.88
N MET A 925 -5.84 -20.78 24.91
CA MET A 925 -4.99 -19.74 25.47
C MET A 925 -5.80 -18.80 26.35
N GLY A 926 -5.35 -18.61 27.59
CA GLY A 926 -6.02 -17.73 28.56
C GLY A 926 -5.22 -17.63 29.86
N THR A 927 -5.67 -16.82 30.81
CA THR A 927 -4.98 -16.59 32.08
C THR A 927 -5.49 -17.47 33.23
N ASN A 928 -6.66 -18.08 33.11
CA ASN A 928 -7.20 -18.99 34.13
C ASN A 928 -6.47 -20.36 34.06
N PRO A 929 -5.74 -20.79 35.11
CA PRO A 929 -5.02 -22.07 35.10
C PRO A 929 -5.93 -23.30 34.92
N GLU A 930 -7.22 -23.19 35.26
CA GLU A 930 -8.18 -24.29 35.12
C GLU A 930 -8.40 -24.71 33.67
N ILE A 931 -8.08 -23.87 32.67
CA ILE A 931 -8.19 -24.25 31.25
C ILE A 931 -7.30 -25.44 30.91
N ALA A 932 -6.16 -25.60 31.61
CA ALA A 932 -5.25 -26.72 31.42
C ALA A 932 -5.84 -28.07 31.87
N ARG A 933 -6.82 -28.03 32.80
CA ARG A 933 -7.50 -29.22 33.32
C ARG A 933 -8.73 -29.60 32.49
N LYS A 934 -9.07 -28.83 31.47
CA LYS A 934 -10.23 -29.11 30.61
C LYS A 934 -9.97 -30.23 29.60
N GLY A 935 -8.76 -30.78 29.49
CA GLY A 935 -8.48 -31.92 28.61
C GLY A 935 -8.55 -31.57 27.12
N PHE A 936 -8.02 -30.41 26.75
CA PHE A 936 -7.71 -30.05 25.36
C PHE A 936 -6.33 -30.59 24.96
N SER A 937 -5.97 -30.50 23.67
CA SER A 937 -4.68 -31.01 23.17
C SER A 937 -3.49 -30.26 23.77
N SER A 938 -3.62 -28.95 23.95
CA SER A 938 -2.67 -28.13 24.71
C SER A 938 -3.39 -26.93 25.32
N ALA A 939 -2.86 -26.44 26.43
CA ALA A 939 -3.31 -25.22 27.07
C ALA A 939 -2.10 -24.31 27.33
N ILE A 940 -2.22 -23.05 26.93
CA ILE A 940 -1.22 -22.01 27.17
C ILE A 940 -1.80 -21.08 28.23
N VAL A 941 -1.31 -21.24 29.45
CA VAL A 941 -1.70 -20.39 30.59
C VAL A 941 -0.79 -19.18 30.61
N LEU A 942 -1.36 -18.01 30.34
CA LEU A 942 -0.69 -16.72 30.43
C LEU A 942 -0.62 -16.25 31.89
N GLU A 943 0.31 -15.35 32.22
CA GLU A 943 0.49 -14.90 33.61
C GLU A 943 -0.70 -14.06 34.05
N GLY A 944 -1.44 -14.54 35.05
CA GLY A 944 -2.51 -13.75 35.66
C GLY A 944 -1.95 -12.88 36.77
N ASN A 945 -2.18 -11.56 36.73
CA ASN A 945 -1.84 -10.69 37.86
C ASN A 945 -2.64 -11.10 39.11
N ASP A 946 -1.94 -11.18 40.24
CA ASP A 946 -2.49 -11.67 41.51
C ASP A 946 -3.35 -10.58 42.16
N GLU A 947 -4.67 -10.73 42.04
CA GLU A 947 -5.62 -9.63 42.19
C GLU A 947 -6.13 -9.43 43.62
N TYR A 948 -5.65 -10.23 44.59
CA TYR A 948 -6.03 -10.10 45.99
C TYR A 948 -5.75 -8.70 46.57
N PHE A 949 -5.00 -7.87 45.85
CA PHE A 949 -4.64 -6.50 46.21
C PHE A 949 -5.55 -5.38 45.64
N TYR A 950 -6.22 -5.54 44.49
CA TYR A 950 -6.94 -4.42 43.84
C TYR A 950 -8.30 -4.19 44.48
N PHE A 951 -8.98 -5.27 44.86
CA PHE A 951 -10.33 -5.22 45.42
C PHE A 951 -10.40 -5.40 46.94
N ARG A 952 -9.27 -5.61 47.64
CA ARG A 952 -9.26 -5.66 49.12
C ARG A 952 -9.64 -4.33 49.75
N ASN A 953 -9.26 -3.23 49.10
CA ASN A 953 -9.67 -1.88 49.51
C ASN A 953 -11.09 -1.55 49.01
N ALA A 954 -11.53 -2.09 47.87
CA ALA A 954 -12.85 -1.88 47.29
C ALA A 954 -14.01 -2.28 48.22
N ALA A 955 -13.89 -3.39 48.97
CA ALA A 955 -14.91 -3.82 49.93
C ALA A 955 -15.14 -2.81 51.08
N PHE A 956 -14.22 -1.87 51.29
CA PHE A 956 -14.36 -0.77 52.26
C PHE A 956 -15.02 0.48 51.65
N TYR A 957 -14.98 0.65 50.33
CA TYR A 957 -15.46 1.84 49.60
C TYR A 957 -16.84 1.65 48.94
N PHE A 958 -17.18 0.45 48.51
CA PHE A 958 -18.47 0.16 47.87
C PHE A 958 -19.56 -0.15 48.91
N LYS A 959 -20.05 0.89 49.60
CA LYS A 959 -21.16 0.80 50.57
C LYS A 959 -22.56 0.87 49.95
N ASP A 960 -22.67 1.03 48.63
CA ASP A 960 -23.93 1.36 47.94
C ASP A 960 -24.43 0.30 46.95
N GLN A 961 -25.73 0.37 46.64
CA GLN A 961 -26.46 -0.56 45.76
C GLN A 961 -25.93 -0.66 44.31
N ASN A 962 -25.00 0.22 43.89
CA ASN A 962 -24.41 0.26 42.53
C ASN A 962 -23.02 -0.42 42.41
N ALA A 963 -22.58 -1.15 43.44
CA ALA A 963 -21.25 -1.76 43.50
C ALA A 963 -20.99 -2.87 42.45
N GLU A 964 -22.01 -3.69 42.17
CA GLU A 964 -21.89 -4.78 41.19
C GLU A 964 -21.85 -4.24 39.75
N ASP A 965 -22.67 -3.23 39.43
CA ASP A 965 -22.66 -2.59 38.10
C ASP A 965 -21.31 -1.93 37.80
N GLN A 966 -20.69 -1.27 38.79
CA GLN A 966 -19.33 -0.72 38.66
C GLN A 966 -18.30 -1.80 38.38
N LYS A 967 -18.40 -2.92 39.10
CA LYS A 967 -17.48 -4.04 38.96
C LYS A 967 -17.60 -4.68 37.58
N GLU A 968 -18.81 -4.89 37.08
CA GLU A 968 -19.04 -5.44 35.74
C GLU A 968 -18.44 -4.55 34.65
N LEU A 969 -18.60 -3.22 34.75
CA LEU A 969 -18.01 -2.26 33.81
C LEU A 969 -16.47 -2.30 33.81
N ILE A 970 -15.84 -2.36 35.00
CA ILE A 970 -14.38 -2.47 35.12
C ILE A 970 -13.90 -3.77 34.47
N GLU A 971 -14.59 -4.89 34.70
CA GLU A 971 -14.21 -6.19 34.15
C GLU A 971 -14.40 -6.27 32.63
N ASP A 972 -15.43 -5.62 32.08
CA ASP A 972 -15.62 -5.48 30.64
C ASP A 972 -14.46 -4.70 29.98
N LEU A 973 -14.05 -3.59 30.60
CA LEU A 973 -12.92 -2.79 30.13
C LEU A 973 -11.58 -3.52 30.31
N ARG A 974 -11.41 -4.25 31.40
CA ARG A 974 -10.22 -5.08 31.65
C ARG A 974 -10.06 -6.15 30.58
N GLU A 975 -11.13 -6.89 30.29
CA GLU A 975 -11.12 -7.90 29.23
C GLU A 975 -10.85 -7.26 27.86
N SER A 976 -11.47 -6.13 27.55
CA SER A 976 -11.35 -5.50 26.24
C SER A 976 -10.02 -4.79 25.98
N ARG A 977 -9.41 -4.19 27.00
CA ARG A 977 -8.18 -3.39 26.90
C ARG A 977 -6.93 -4.21 27.17
N PHE A 978 -7.01 -5.18 28.09
CA PHE A 978 -5.85 -5.92 28.58
C PHE A 978 -5.97 -7.41 28.28
N GLY A 979 -7.06 -8.09 28.67
CA GLY A 979 -7.20 -9.55 28.53
C GLY A 979 -7.13 -10.04 27.07
N ALA A 980 -7.99 -9.49 26.21
CA ALA A 980 -7.99 -9.79 24.78
C ALA A 980 -6.71 -9.30 24.08
N PHE A 981 -6.13 -8.19 24.55
CA PHE A 981 -4.88 -7.67 23.99
C PHE A 981 -3.69 -8.58 24.32
N GLU A 982 -3.64 -9.13 25.55
CA GLU A 982 -2.66 -10.11 25.97
C GLU A 982 -2.70 -11.37 25.08
N ARG A 983 -3.91 -11.89 24.81
CA ARG A 983 -4.10 -13.03 23.89
C ARG A 983 -3.67 -12.71 22.46
N LEU A 984 -3.96 -11.51 21.96
CA LEU A 984 -3.50 -11.05 20.65
C LEU A 984 -1.96 -11.05 20.57
N LEU A 985 -1.29 -10.45 21.56
CA LEU A 985 0.16 -10.35 21.64
C LEU A 985 0.84 -11.73 21.73
N ALA A 986 0.31 -12.62 22.58
CA ALA A 986 0.80 -13.99 22.70
C ALA A 986 0.61 -14.79 21.40
N SER A 987 -0.53 -14.59 20.73
CA SER A 987 -0.84 -15.21 19.44
C SER A 987 0.12 -14.76 18.33
N TYR A 988 0.55 -13.49 18.32
CA TYR A 988 1.57 -13.03 17.37
C TYR A 988 2.87 -13.83 17.50
N VAL A 989 3.38 -14.03 18.73
CA VAL A 989 4.61 -14.82 18.96
C VAL A 989 4.42 -16.27 18.54
N PHE A 990 3.27 -16.87 18.89
CA PHE A 990 2.94 -18.26 18.54
C PHE A 990 2.89 -18.47 17.03
N PHE A 991 2.13 -17.64 16.30
CA PHE A 991 1.96 -17.79 14.86
C PHE A 991 3.18 -17.33 14.05
N TRP A 992 3.96 -16.37 14.54
CA TRP A 992 5.28 -16.06 13.98
C TRP A 992 6.20 -17.27 14.05
N ALA A 993 6.29 -17.93 15.22
CA ALA A 993 7.14 -19.11 15.39
C ALA A 993 6.71 -20.26 14.47
N LEU A 994 5.40 -20.45 14.30
CA LEU A 994 4.80 -21.37 13.33
C LEU A 994 5.25 -21.05 11.90
N ALA A 995 4.99 -19.83 11.41
CA ALA A 995 5.28 -19.44 10.04
C ALA A 995 6.78 -19.44 9.76
N LYS A 996 7.61 -18.93 10.67
CA LYS A 996 9.08 -18.93 10.55
C LYS A 996 9.64 -20.32 10.40
N LYS A 997 9.13 -21.31 11.16
CA LYS A 997 9.58 -22.69 11.06
C LYS A 997 9.20 -23.31 9.71
N VAL A 998 8.00 -23.03 9.19
CA VAL A 998 7.58 -23.48 7.85
C VAL A 998 8.41 -22.82 6.76
N ALA A 999 8.55 -21.49 6.80
CA ALA A 999 9.25 -20.68 5.81
C ALA A 999 10.76 -20.88 5.78
N SER A 1000 11.35 -21.47 6.82
CA SER A 1000 12.78 -21.83 6.86
C SER A 1000 13.06 -23.27 6.42
N PHE A 1001 12.02 -24.06 6.10
CA PHE A 1001 12.19 -25.44 5.64
C PHE A 1001 13.02 -25.50 4.34
N PRO A 1002 14.03 -26.39 4.24
CA PRO A 1002 14.82 -26.53 3.02
C PRO A 1002 13.95 -26.74 1.78
N PHE A 1003 14.32 -26.12 0.65
CA PHE A 1003 13.60 -26.16 -0.63
C PHE A 1003 12.20 -25.51 -0.66
N LEU A 1004 11.63 -25.14 0.50
CA LEU A 1004 10.35 -24.41 0.60
C LEU A 1004 10.54 -23.02 1.23
N ARG A 1005 11.71 -22.40 1.04
CA ARG A 1005 12.00 -21.09 1.63
C ARG A 1005 11.15 -19.99 1.01
N TYR A 1006 10.59 -19.11 1.84
CA TYR A 1006 9.88 -17.91 1.39
C TYR A 1006 9.94 -16.80 2.45
N GLN A 1007 9.66 -15.56 2.03
CA GLN A 1007 9.56 -14.41 2.94
C GLN A 1007 8.17 -14.39 3.59
N HIS A 1008 8.06 -14.86 4.83
CA HIS A 1008 6.80 -14.97 5.55
C HIS A 1008 6.20 -13.63 6.00
N TRP A 1009 6.85 -12.51 5.70
CA TRP A 1009 6.40 -11.17 6.08
C TRP A 1009 5.93 -10.34 4.88
N LYS A 1010 5.84 -10.96 3.70
CA LYS A 1010 5.44 -10.38 2.42
C LYS A 1010 4.37 -11.26 1.75
N SER A 1011 3.54 -10.67 0.91
CA SER A 1011 2.64 -11.38 -0.01
C SER A 1011 3.02 -11.13 -1.47
N GLN A 1012 2.41 -11.87 -2.41
CA GLN A 1012 2.65 -11.61 -3.84
C GLN A 1012 2.00 -10.30 -4.31
N SER A 1013 0.86 -9.93 -3.71
CA SER A 1013 0.09 -8.75 -4.09
C SER A 1013 0.58 -7.47 -3.40
N ARG A 1014 1.31 -7.58 -2.29
CA ARG A 1014 1.82 -6.45 -1.49
C ARG A 1014 0.74 -5.43 -1.13
N THR A 1015 -0.42 -5.92 -0.72
CA THR A 1015 -1.59 -5.09 -0.38
C THR A 1015 -1.50 -4.57 1.06
N LYS A 1016 -0.32 -4.13 1.51
CA LYS A 1016 -0.21 -3.46 2.83
C LYS A 1016 -1.02 -2.18 2.84
N ILE A 1017 -0.95 -1.46 1.72
CA ILE A 1017 -1.68 -0.22 1.47
C ILE A 1017 -2.77 -0.55 0.45
N MET A 1018 -4.02 -0.28 0.79
CA MET A 1018 -5.14 -0.50 -0.15
C MET A 1018 -5.17 0.64 -1.17
N THR A 1019 -4.90 0.33 -2.43
CA THR A 1019 -4.76 1.31 -3.52
C THR A 1019 -5.96 1.39 -4.48
N THR A 1020 -6.91 0.44 -4.46
CA THR A 1020 -7.88 0.24 -5.57
C THR A 1020 -9.34 0.02 -5.17
N ALA A 1021 -9.71 0.11 -3.90
CA ALA A 1021 -11.03 -0.40 -3.45
C ALA A 1021 -12.19 0.62 -3.37
N ALA A 1022 -12.05 1.83 -3.93
CA ALA A 1022 -13.18 2.76 -4.07
C ALA A 1022 -13.21 3.37 -5.48
N PRO A 1023 -14.24 3.10 -6.31
CA PRO A 1023 -14.44 3.73 -7.63
C PRO A 1023 -15.02 5.15 -7.49
N VAL A 1024 -14.62 5.86 -6.44
CA VAL A 1024 -15.19 7.16 -6.09
C VAL A 1024 -14.05 8.09 -5.74
N ALA A 1025 -13.68 8.96 -6.68
CA ALA A 1025 -12.88 10.13 -6.36
C ALA A 1025 -13.67 10.99 -5.34
N GLY A 1026 -13.02 11.42 -4.26
CA GLY A 1026 -13.66 12.28 -3.26
C GLY A 1026 -14.33 13.47 -3.94
N MET A 1027 -15.57 13.78 -3.55
CA MET A 1027 -16.44 14.76 -4.21
C MET A 1027 -15.67 15.99 -4.76
N SER A 1028 -15.82 16.29 -6.04
CA SER A 1028 -15.78 17.67 -6.51
C SER A 1028 -17.01 18.36 -5.91
N VAL A 1029 -16.89 18.86 -4.67
CA VAL A 1029 -17.99 19.63 -4.05
C VAL A 1029 -18.14 20.93 -4.82
N GLU A 1030 -18.88 20.89 -5.92
CA GLU A 1030 -19.53 22.06 -6.46
C GLU A 1030 -20.45 22.59 -5.36
N THR A 1031 -20.13 23.78 -4.88
CA THR A 1031 -20.87 24.68 -4.00
C THR A 1031 -22.17 24.12 -3.36
N PRO A 1032 -22.28 24.02 -2.01
CA PRO A 1032 -23.46 23.47 -1.30
C PRO A 1032 -24.76 24.27 -1.42
N LYS A 1033 -24.90 25.20 -2.36
CA LYS A 1033 -26.15 25.97 -2.54
C LYS A 1033 -27.34 25.11 -2.96
N GLN A 1034 -27.13 23.85 -3.36
CA GLN A 1034 -28.21 22.90 -3.68
C GLN A 1034 -28.58 21.95 -2.53
N LEU A 1035 -27.79 21.84 -1.46
CA LEU A 1035 -28.05 20.90 -0.35
C LEU A 1035 -28.81 21.52 0.83
N TYR A 1036 -28.99 22.85 0.85
CA TYR A 1036 -29.82 23.57 1.80
C TYR A 1036 -30.95 24.31 1.06
N GLN A 1037 -32.01 23.60 0.69
CA GLN A 1037 -33.34 24.21 0.63
C GLN A 1037 -34.04 23.93 1.96
N PRO A 1038 -34.30 24.94 2.81
CA PRO A 1038 -35.23 24.77 3.92
C PRO A 1038 -36.60 24.44 3.31
N GLY A 1039 -37.28 23.45 3.91
CA GLY A 1039 -38.48 22.80 3.38
C GLY A 1039 -39.48 23.76 2.72
N ARG A 1040 -39.97 23.34 1.54
CA ARG A 1040 -41.30 23.77 1.10
C ARG A 1040 -42.28 23.31 2.17
N ASP A 1041 -43.02 24.26 2.72
CA ASP A 1041 -44.23 24.01 3.49
C ASP A 1041 -45.20 23.23 2.60
N ASP A 1042 -45.25 21.90 2.78
CA ASP A 1042 -46.34 21.07 2.30
C ASP A 1042 -47.59 21.43 3.10
N LYS A 1043 -48.34 22.43 2.60
CA LYS A 1043 -49.73 22.60 2.97
C LYS A 1043 -50.52 21.40 2.43
N PRO A 1044 -51.35 20.74 3.25
CA PRO A 1044 -52.21 19.66 2.77
C PRO A 1044 -53.26 20.24 1.81
N GLU A 1045 -53.24 19.79 0.57
CA GLU A 1045 -54.30 20.06 -0.39
C GLU A 1045 -55.61 19.44 0.12
N ALA A 1046 -56.63 20.30 0.17
CA ALA A 1046 -57.99 19.93 0.51
C ALA A 1046 -58.56 18.99 -0.56
N VAL A 1047 -59.01 17.82 -0.11
CA VAL A 1047 -59.94 16.98 -0.85
C VAL A 1047 -61.22 17.76 -1.06
N ILE A 1048 -61.51 18.14 -2.29
CA ILE A 1048 -62.86 18.54 -2.72
C ILE A 1048 -63.37 17.42 -3.62
N SER A 1049 -64.46 16.81 -3.18
CA SER A 1049 -65.34 15.93 -3.93
C SER A 1049 -66.02 16.71 -5.07
N ASP A 1050 -65.79 16.28 -6.31
CA ASP A 1050 -66.80 15.87 -7.31
C ASP A 1050 -66.13 15.52 -8.65
#